data_AF-A0AAV7JWK2-F1
#
_entry.id   AF-A0AAV7JWK2-F1
#
_cell.length_a   1.000
_cell.length_b   1.000
_cell.length_c   1.000
_cell.angle_alpha   90.00
_cell.angle_beta   90.00
_cell.angle_gamma   90.00
#
_symmetry.space_group_name_H-M   'P 1'
#
loop_
_entity.id
_entity.type
_entity.pdbx_description
1 polymer ?
#
loop_
_entity_poly.entity_id
_entity_poly.type
_entity_poly.pdbx_seq_one_letter_code
_entity_poly.pdbx_strand_id
1 'polypeptide(L)'
;MAASRFKNQSIYKNAFGQAPKREFWLQDILAPNDFNSLGRGIAASISHMTFCWESPGTIALYPLSTVGRLQPPYPLLHAHSANITDMEFSPFFEDILATAGEDKQIKLWRIGSGGSATLQSTLSCPSRIEAVSFNPLADNIIASCNSKQLNIYDVTTLQSLFSEDVSGDLIQSMSWEVEGRTLGIVGKDRVVRCVDPRAKEGSVVDVATYPVGKEFQIQCLPSEKLVVSSLNQSRDREISIWDLRACKKLNSMTFGVSNRTISMLFDTDTNLLFLGQRGEVFIHCLEFIDASPYLIPGTSYHGKTETKSICLIPKRAVDVMKCEIDRILQLTKRDVIPISISVTRKSYMDFHADLYPDTFGSDPGMTAEEWINGFNRRPKLTTLDPQKIARAAAKLESELNKPDTEPVPEPIEEVIPVKPVKVIPGIRNTPFKHLEGKLAHKNTFIFGIPTLCKSIPIDGHMIQVALSPPSLSLDSNKEVLTGIAAVPLQGAGGQIALIPIQNSGRLLNAVTLENTSNISDIVWDRFDPSRLIVASEDCRVRIWNVTPDNMESGEFSHTRFEKHKDRISSLTFHPLASSLIASADYYPQLLIWDLISCEVKITLNSSAAPIISLSWSPDGCQLAVFNKDSIVCVYSPLQGPDPVWQATGPSSGKAGRVIWLSQTRILISGFEKTGTKVFHLFDTLKTGSDAILSVISITNVSSPSLLIPHFDSDTNLLFFTTRGESSVFVYEYLPSDHPYFFALSALSLPSQSQELYFFPKVACQVRDSEVVRGVRLTQSSLELFGFKVPRVRNEFFQDDLFPPTQPTWEPVLTAEEWLSGKKPELRTVSLQPDGMTPLSKAPAKTSTNKLAKSTFQDYRSAADHEKELVDGMIQRMQVLEHKPLKQDLMEGVDDDEWGDS
;
A
#
# COMPACT_ATOMS: atom_id res chain seq x y z
N MET A 1 -51.25 9.81 27.07
CA MET A 1 -50.61 8.53 26.64
C MET A 1 -50.48 8.44 25.10
N ALA A 2 -50.07 9.51 24.42
CA ALA A 2 -49.95 9.53 22.94
C ALA A 2 -48.76 10.36 22.39
N ALA A 3 -47.92 10.95 23.25
CA ALA A 3 -46.79 11.79 22.83
C ALA A 3 -45.40 11.11 22.94
N SER A 4 -45.30 9.87 23.44
CA SER A 4 -44.02 9.14 23.54
C SER A 4 -43.76 8.13 22.42
N ARG A 5 -44.70 7.94 21.48
CA ARG A 5 -44.58 6.91 20.41
C ARG A 5 -43.66 7.27 19.25
N PHE A 6 -43.15 8.51 19.16
CA PHE A 6 -42.38 8.98 18.00
C PHE A 6 -40.96 9.47 18.30
N LYS A 7 -40.44 9.29 19.53
CA LYS A 7 -39.08 9.79 19.88
C LYS A 7 -37.94 8.78 19.77
N ASN A 8 -38.21 7.48 19.68
CA ASN A 8 -37.18 6.43 19.61
C ASN A 8 -37.43 5.48 18.44
N GLN A 9 -37.43 5.99 17.21
CA GLN A 9 -37.37 5.10 16.05
C GLN A 9 -35.89 4.82 15.79
N SER A 10 -35.48 3.56 16.02
CA SER A 10 -34.11 3.12 15.74
C SER A 10 -33.72 3.46 14.31
N ILE A 11 -32.55 4.09 14.17
CA ILE A 11 -31.93 4.42 12.88
C ILE A 11 -31.42 3.17 12.15
N TYR A 12 -31.20 2.07 12.89
CA TYR A 12 -30.73 0.78 12.37
C TYR A 12 -31.86 -0.22 12.14
N LYS A 13 -33.12 0.14 12.41
CA LYS A 13 -34.28 -0.74 12.23
C LYS A 13 -34.37 -1.39 10.84
N ASN A 14 -33.92 -0.67 9.81
CA ASN A 14 -33.92 -1.11 8.42
C ASN A 14 -32.54 -1.61 7.96
N ALA A 15 -31.61 -1.86 8.89
CA ALA A 15 -30.35 -2.51 8.57
C ALA A 15 -30.65 -3.90 8.01
N PHE A 16 -29.98 -4.28 6.94
CA PHE A 16 -30.13 -5.57 6.30
C PHE A 16 -28.76 -6.15 5.98
N GLY A 17 -28.63 -7.47 6.12
CA GLY A 17 -27.42 -8.19 5.75
C GLY A 17 -27.43 -8.61 4.30
N GLN A 18 -26.33 -8.41 3.59
CA GLN A 18 -26.13 -8.86 2.23
C GLN A 18 -24.74 -9.49 2.08
N ALA A 19 -24.71 -10.73 1.59
CA ALA A 19 -23.49 -11.34 1.11
C ALA A 19 -23.23 -10.94 -0.35
N PRO A 20 -21.98 -10.69 -0.75
CA PRO A 20 -21.64 -10.42 -2.14
C PRO A 20 -21.77 -11.70 -2.97
N LYS A 21 -21.62 -11.57 -4.29
CA LYS A 21 -21.58 -12.74 -5.19
C LYS A 21 -20.48 -13.70 -4.74
N ARG A 22 -20.69 -14.99 -5.00
CA ARG A 22 -19.78 -16.07 -4.56
C ARG A 22 -18.33 -15.86 -4.97
N GLU A 23 -18.06 -15.24 -6.13
CA GLU A 23 -16.70 -14.88 -6.59
C GLU A 23 -15.92 -13.97 -5.63
N PHE A 24 -16.61 -13.22 -4.77
CA PHE A 24 -16.03 -12.39 -3.72
C PHE A 24 -15.95 -13.08 -2.36
N TRP A 25 -16.22 -14.39 -2.30
CA TRP A 25 -16.00 -15.20 -1.09
C TRP A 25 -14.59 -15.79 -1.15
N LEU A 26 -13.99 -16.04 0.01
CA LEU A 26 -12.81 -16.91 0.08
C LEU A 26 -13.30 -18.35 -0.08
N GLN A 27 -12.93 -19.02 -1.17
CA GLN A 27 -13.46 -20.34 -1.54
C GLN A 27 -12.41 -21.45 -1.41
N ASP A 28 -12.91 -22.68 -1.30
CA ASP A 28 -12.12 -23.91 -1.23
C ASP A 28 -11.19 -23.99 0.00
N ILE A 29 -11.63 -23.41 1.12
CA ILE A 29 -10.96 -23.56 2.42
C ILE A 29 -11.22 -24.96 3.00
N LEU A 30 -10.35 -25.42 3.88
CA LEU A 30 -10.53 -26.67 4.63
C LEU A 30 -10.72 -26.36 6.13
N ALA A 31 -11.95 -26.07 6.54
CA ALA A 31 -12.27 -25.79 7.94
C ALA A 31 -12.59 -27.08 8.72
N PRO A 32 -12.07 -27.28 9.95
CA PRO A 32 -12.28 -28.48 10.78
C PRO A 32 -13.74 -28.90 10.89
N ASN A 33 -14.04 -30.20 10.80
CA ASN A 33 -15.42 -30.70 10.97
C ASN A 33 -15.95 -30.43 12.37
N ASP A 34 -15.13 -30.65 13.41
CA ASP A 34 -15.50 -30.46 14.80
C ASP A 34 -14.68 -29.33 15.43
N PHE A 35 -15.37 -28.25 15.81
CA PHE A 35 -14.84 -27.27 16.75
C PHE A 35 -15.26 -27.71 18.15
N ASN A 36 -14.39 -28.48 18.82
CA ASN A 36 -14.71 -29.05 20.13
C ASN A 36 -14.60 -28.01 21.28
N SER A 37 -14.35 -26.74 20.95
CA SER A 37 -14.23 -25.62 21.88
C SER A 37 -15.41 -24.65 21.77
N LEU A 38 -15.68 -23.97 22.90
CA LEU A 38 -16.66 -22.89 23.04
C LEU A 38 -16.13 -21.53 22.55
N GLY A 39 -14.84 -21.49 22.17
CA GLY A 39 -14.15 -20.30 21.64
C GLY A 39 -14.40 -20.05 20.15
N ARG A 40 -13.67 -19.06 19.62
CA ARG A 40 -13.82 -18.55 18.25
C ARG A 40 -13.05 -19.40 17.25
N GLY A 41 -13.70 -19.71 16.12
CA GLY A 41 -13.09 -20.45 15.01
C GLY A 41 -12.56 -19.56 13.88
N ILE A 42 -12.89 -18.27 13.92
CA ILE A 42 -12.47 -17.23 12.99
C ILE A 42 -12.31 -15.92 13.76
N ALA A 43 -11.30 -15.12 13.40
CA ALA A 43 -11.06 -13.79 13.93
C ALA A 43 -10.55 -12.86 12.82
N ALA A 44 -10.73 -11.55 12.99
CA ALA A 44 -10.30 -10.55 12.01
C ALA A 44 -9.75 -9.31 12.71
N SER A 45 -8.75 -8.69 12.08
CA SER A 45 -8.29 -7.33 12.34
C SER A 45 -8.75 -6.43 11.19
N ILE A 46 -8.26 -5.19 11.14
CA ILE A 46 -8.56 -4.24 10.07
C ILE A 46 -7.94 -4.71 8.74
N SER A 47 -6.82 -5.43 8.81
CA SER A 47 -6.01 -5.80 7.66
C SER A 47 -5.96 -7.31 7.39
N HIS A 48 -6.24 -8.16 8.38
CA HIS A 48 -6.08 -9.61 8.27
C HIS A 48 -7.31 -10.38 8.78
N MET A 49 -7.49 -11.59 8.28
CA MET A 49 -8.42 -12.58 8.81
C MET A 49 -7.67 -13.88 9.10
N THR A 50 -8.10 -14.59 10.14
CA THR A 50 -7.56 -15.91 10.50
C THR A 50 -8.69 -16.87 10.86
N PHE A 51 -8.52 -18.15 10.53
CA PHE A 51 -9.48 -19.20 10.89
C PHE A 51 -8.78 -20.55 11.06
N CYS A 52 -9.36 -21.45 11.86
CA CYS A 52 -8.82 -22.80 12.04
C CYS A 52 -8.79 -23.59 10.72
N TRP A 53 -7.69 -24.29 10.48
CA TRP A 53 -7.53 -25.21 9.35
C TRP A 53 -7.75 -26.66 9.78
N GLU A 54 -8.12 -27.55 8.86
CA GLU A 54 -8.46 -28.96 9.13
C GLU A 54 -7.36 -29.73 9.89
N SER A 55 -6.09 -29.35 9.70
CA SER A 55 -4.99 -29.94 10.48
C SER A 55 -4.99 -29.44 11.93
N PRO A 56 -4.86 -30.33 12.92
CA PRO A 56 -4.78 -29.94 14.33
C PRO A 56 -3.75 -28.84 14.59
N GLY A 57 -4.09 -27.91 15.49
CA GLY A 57 -3.19 -26.84 15.90
C GLY A 57 -2.80 -25.83 14.82
N THR A 58 -3.50 -25.85 13.67
CA THR A 58 -3.18 -25.02 12.51
C THR A 58 -4.25 -23.94 12.27
N ILE A 59 -3.82 -22.73 11.96
CA ILE A 59 -4.66 -21.66 11.43
C ILE A 59 -4.23 -21.29 10.02
N ALA A 60 -5.16 -20.77 9.21
CA ALA A 60 -4.86 -20.10 7.96
C ALA A 60 -4.92 -18.58 8.17
N LEU A 61 -3.95 -17.85 7.63
CA LEU A 61 -3.83 -16.41 7.80
C LEU A 61 -3.83 -15.70 6.45
N TYR A 62 -4.83 -14.88 6.20
CA TYR A 62 -5.01 -14.16 4.94
C TYR A 62 -5.19 -12.67 5.17
N PRO A 63 -4.76 -11.80 4.24
CA PRO A 63 -5.24 -10.42 4.18
C PRO A 63 -6.78 -10.40 4.13
N LEU A 64 -7.40 -9.45 4.83
CA LEU A 64 -8.87 -9.30 4.89
C LEU A 64 -9.49 -9.09 3.50
N SER A 65 -8.72 -8.53 2.56
CA SER A 65 -9.11 -8.29 1.17
C SER A 65 -9.05 -9.53 0.27
N THR A 66 -8.60 -10.69 0.77
CA THR A 66 -8.44 -11.90 -0.04
C THR A 66 -9.79 -12.48 -0.43
N VAL A 67 -10.00 -12.72 -1.72
CA VAL A 67 -11.23 -13.29 -2.28
C VAL A 67 -10.92 -14.28 -3.40
N GLY A 68 -11.89 -15.11 -3.75
CA GLY A 68 -11.77 -16.10 -4.82
C GLY A 68 -11.31 -17.47 -4.31
N ARG A 69 -11.01 -18.36 -5.26
CA ARG A 69 -10.58 -19.73 -4.96
C ARG A 69 -9.13 -19.76 -4.52
N LEU A 70 -8.87 -20.43 -3.40
CA LEU A 70 -7.53 -20.63 -2.90
C LEU A 70 -6.78 -21.67 -3.74
N GLN A 71 -5.50 -21.41 -3.98
CA GLN A 71 -4.58 -22.39 -4.57
C GLN A 71 -3.40 -22.62 -3.61
N PRO A 72 -2.90 -23.87 -3.49
CA PRO A 72 -1.68 -24.15 -2.73
C PRO A 72 -0.46 -23.38 -3.28
N PRO A 73 0.52 -23.01 -2.44
CA PRO A 73 0.58 -23.28 -1.00
C PRO A 73 -0.31 -22.33 -0.19
N TYR A 74 -1.04 -22.88 0.79
CA TYR A 74 -1.84 -22.09 1.71
C TYR A 74 -0.94 -21.46 2.80
N PRO A 75 -1.15 -20.19 3.21
CA PRO A 75 -0.45 -19.51 4.30
C PRO A 75 -0.93 -20.06 5.66
N LEU A 76 -0.48 -21.27 5.98
CA LEU A 76 -0.82 -21.98 7.20
C LEU A 76 0.21 -21.71 8.29
N LEU A 77 -0.26 -21.40 9.49
CA LEU A 77 0.54 -21.29 10.70
C LEU A 77 0.23 -22.47 11.61
N HIS A 78 1.25 -23.31 11.86
CA HIS A 78 1.18 -24.41 12.82
C HIS A 78 1.41 -23.83 14.22
N ALA A 79 0.37 -23.21 14.76
CA ALA A 79 0.45 -22.42 15.98
C ALA A 79 0.63 -23.30 17.23
N HIS A 80 -0.08 -24.43 17.32
CA HIS A 80 -0.14 -25.28 18.53
C HIS A 80 0.17 -26.73 18.21
N SER A 81 0.63 -27.50 19.20
CA SER A 81 0.85 -28.95 19.05
C SER A 81 -0.43 -29.77 19.21
N ALA A 82 -1.50 -29.13 19.67
CA ALA A 82 -2.84 -29.70 19.82
C ALA A 82 -3.89 -28.74 19.26
N ASN A 83 -5.18 -29.09 19.34
CA ASN A 83 -6.24 -28.25 18.78
C ASN A 83 -6.25 -26.84 19.38
N ILE A 84 -6.49 -25.85 18.52
CA ILE A 84 -6.72 -24.47 18.93
C ILE A 84 -8.13 -24.37 19.47
N THR A 85 -8.26 -23.81 20.67
CA THR A 85 -9.55 -23.66 21.36
C THR A 85 -10.16 -22.28 21.14
N ASP A 86 -9.33 -21.24 21.03
CA ASP A 86 -9.78 -19.86 20.81
C ASP A 86 -8.68 -19.00 20.17
N MET A 87 -9.10 -17.90 19.54
CA MET A 87 -8.20 -16.92 18.92
C MET A 87 -8.84 -15.52 18.88
N GLU A 88 -8.03 -14.49 19.09
CA GLU A 88 -8.49 -13.10 19.11
C GLU A 88 -7.36 -12.16 18.65
N PHE A 89 -7.68 -11.16 17.84
CA PHE A 89 -6.73 -10.08 17.52
C PHE A 89 -6.73 -9.04 18.65
N SER A 90 -5.59 -8.37 18.85
CA SER A 90 -5.53 -7.24 19.77
C SER A 90 -6.49 -6.14 19.31
N PRO A 91 -7.25 -5.51 20.24
CA PRO A 91 -8.13 -4.39 19.90
C PRO A 91 -7.36 -3.12 19.51
N PHE A 92 -6.08 -3.02 19.92
CA PHE A 92 -5.23 -1.85 19.71
C PHE A 92 -4.27 -2.03 18.54
N PHE A 93 -3.62 -3.20 18.45
CA PHE A 93 -2.57 -3.49 17.48
C PHE A 93 -3.06 -4.48 16.42
N GLU A 94 -3.24 -4.02 15.19
CA GLU A 94 -3.83 -4.81 14.10
C GLU A 94 -2.99 -6.05 13.69
N ASP A 95 -1.71 -6.05 14.04
CA ASP A 95 -0.74 -7.09 13.74
C ASP A 95 -0.57 -8.11 14.88
N ILE A 96 -1.21 -7.94 16.04
CA ILE A 96 -1.06 -8.86 17.17
C ILE A 96 -2.24 -9.83 17.26
N LEU A 97 -1.94 -11.13 17.20
CA LEU A 97 -2.90 -12.23 17.31
C LEU A 97 -2.57 -13.10 18.53
N ALA A 98 -3.55 -13.35 19.39
CA ALA A 98 -3.48 -14.37 20.43
C ALA A 98 -4.13 -15.66 19.93
N THR A 99 -3.45 -16.78 20.14
CA THR A 99 -4.00 -18.14 19.93
C THR A 99 -3.86 -18.95 21.20
N ALA A 100 -4.91 -19.71 21.55
CA ALA A 100 -4.93 -20.58 22.71
C ALA A 100 -5.18 -22.03 22.28
N GLY A 101 -4.52 -22.99 22.93
CA GLY A 101 -4.59 -24.40 22.56
C GLY A 101 -4.85 -25.37 23.71
N GLU A 102 -5.23 -26.59 23.34
CA GLU A 102 -5.29 -27.74 24.25
C GLU A 102 -3.89 -28.16 24.76
N ASP A 103 -2.83 -27.66 24.12
CA ASP A 103 -1.43 -27.81 24.54
C ASP A 103 -1.06 -26.94 25.75
N LYS A 104 -2.05 -26.26 26.35
CA LYS A 104 -1.93 -25.41 27.55
C LYS A 104 -1.07 -24.18 27.33
N GLN A 105 -0.95 -23.72 26.09
CA GLN A 105 -0.21 -22.52 25.75
C GLN A 105 -1.12 -21.44 25.18
N ILE A 106 -0.84 -20.20 25.55
CA ILE A 106 -1.29 -19.02 24.82
C ILE A 106 -0.09 -18.47 24.06
N LYS A 107 -0.21 -18.30 22.76
CA LYS A 107 0.86 -17.77 21.90
C LYS A 107 0.44 -16.45 21.30
N LEU A 108 1.34 -15.48 21.38
CA LEU A 108 1.16 -14.17 20.78
C LEU A 108 2.01 -14.06 19.53
N TRP A 109 1.35 -13.75 18.42
CA TRP A 109 1.95 -13.68 17.11
C TRP A 109 1.89 -12.26 16.61
N ARG A 110 3.02 -11.79 16.05
CA ARG A 110 3.07 -10.58 15.25
C ARG A 110 2.95 -10.95 13.78
N ILE A 111 1.90 -10.45 13.13
CA ILE A 111 1.51 -10.72 11.76
C ILE A 111 2.16 -9.69 10.84
N GLY A 112 3.02 -10.14 9.93
CA GLY A 112 3.59 -9.30 8.89
C GLY A 112 2.62 -9.05 7.73
N SER A 113 2.83 -7.96 6.99
CA SER A 113 2.00 -7.57 5.84
C SER A 113 1.96 -8.54 4.64
N GLY A 114 2.65 -9.69 4.71
CA GLY A 114 2.58 -10.78 3.73
C GLY A 114 1.92 -12.06 4.23
N GLY A 115 1.24 -12.03 5.39
CA GLY A 115 0.62 -13.22 6.00
C GLY A 115 1.61 -14.16 6.70
N SER A 116 2.87 -13.72 6.90
CA SER A 116 3.83 -14.43 7.76
C SER A 116 3.59 -14.04 9.22
N ALA A 117 3.53 -15.02 10.11
CA ALA A 117 3.38 -14.80 11.55
C ALA A 117 4.70 -15.10 12.28
N THR A 118 5.10 -14.20 13.18
CA THR A 118 6.29 -14.36 14.04
C THR A 118 5.85 -14.49 15.49
N LEU A 119 6.30 -15.53 16.19
CA LEU A 119 5.99 -15.71 17.61
C LEU A 119 6.71 -14.63 18.43
N GLN A 120 5.95 -13.83 19.18
CA GLN A 120 6.48 -12.82 20.10
C GLN A 120 6.68 -13.40 21.50
N SER A 121 5.63 -14.02 22.03
CA SER A 121 5.59 -14.46 23.42
C SER A 121 4.78 -15.74 23.56
N THR A 122 5.05 -16.51 24.60
CA THR A 122 4.27 -17.70 24.95
C THR A 122 4.01 -17.71 26.45
N LEU A 123 2.74 -17.81 26.82
CA LEU A 123 2.30 -17.99 28.20
C LEU A 123 1.94 -19.46 28.39
N SER A 124 2.51 -20.08 29.42
CA SER A 124 2.20 -21.48 29.77
C SER A 124 1.16 -21.51 30.89
N CYS A 125 0.07 -22.24 30.66
CA CYS A 125 -1.03 -22.36 31.60
C CYS A 125 -1.05 -23.75 32.26
N PRO A 126 -1.67 -23.89 33.45
CA PRO A 126 -1.65 -25.16 34.20
C PRO A 126 -2.47 -26.28 33.53
N SER A 127 -3.52 -25.93 32.79
CA SER A 127 -4.42 -26.87 32.12
C SER A 127 -4.87 -26.35 30.76
N ARG A 128 -5.64 -27.17 30.03
CA ARG A 128 -6.24 -26.81 28.73
C ARG A 128 -6.96 -25.46 28.85
N ILE A 129 -6.75 -24.61 27.85
CA ILE A 129 -7.38 -23.28 27.79
C ILE A 129 -8.71 -23.43 27.05
N GLU A 130 -9.78 -22.88 27.59
CA GLU A 130 -11.12 -22.91 26.99
C GLU A 130 -11.42 -21.64 26.17
N ALA A 131 -10.93 -20.49 26.65
CA ALA A 131 -11.12 -19.20 25.99
C ALA A 131 -9.95 -18.26 26.30
N VAL A 132 -9.68 -17.32 25.38
CA VAL A 132 -8.71 -16.23 25.55
C VAL A 132 -9.34 -14.92 25.08
N SER A 133 -9.11 -13.82 25.80
CA SER A 133 -9.62 -12.51 25.39
C SER A 133 -8.73 -11.37 25.86
N PHE A 134 -8.48 -10.42 24.97
CA PHE A 134 -7.75 -9.20 25.31
C PHE A 134 -8.63 -8.29 26.15
N ASN A 135 -8.01 -7.55 27.08
CA ASN A 135 -8.71 -6.45 27.70
C ASN A 135 -9.06 -5.39 26.64
N PRO A 136 -10.32 -4.92 26.57
CA PRO A 136 -10.75 -3.99 25.54
C PRO A 136 -10.25 -2.56 25.73
N LEU A 137 -9.71 -2.22 26.91
CA LEU A 137 -9.28 -0.85 27.26
C LEU A 137 -7.81 -0.73 27.66
N ALA A 138 -7.26 -1.71 28.38
CA ALA A 138 -5.87 -1.75 28.83
C ALA A 138 -5.00 -2.57 27.88
N ASP A 139 -3.87 -2.02 27.45
CA ASP A 139 -2.92 -2.78 26.63
C ASP A 139 -2.24 -3.89 27.44
N ASN A 140 -1.73 -4.91 26.73
CA ASN A 140 -0.95 -6.01 27.31
C ASN A 140 -1.62 -6.84 28.42
N ILE A 141 -2.92 -6.67 28.66
CA ILE A 141 -3.69 -7.51 29.59
C ILE A 141 -4.48 -8.56 28.80
N ILE A 142 -4.29 -9.83 29.16
CA ILE A 142 -5.02 -10.98 28.58
C ILE A 142 -5.70 -11.78 29.68
N ALA A 143 -6.99 -12.08 29.49
CA ALA A 143 -7.71 -13.08 30.28
C ALA A 143 -7.66 -14.44 29.60
N SER A 144 -7.56 -15.51 30.40
CA SER A 144 -7.78 -16.88 29.95
C SER A 144 -8.58 -17.68 30.95
N CYS A 145 -9.36 -18.62 30.44
CA CYS A 145 -10.06 -19.61 31.26
C CYS A 145 -9.44 -20.98 31.09
N ASN A 146 -9.10 -21.63 32.21
CA ASN A 146 -8.43 -22.92 32.25
C ASN A 146 -9.22 -23.87 33.15
N SER A 147 -10.08 -24.68 32.55
CA SER A 147 -11.07 -25.46 33.30
C SER A 147 -11.92 -24.56 34.19
N LYS A 148 -11.73 -24.58 35.51
CA LYS A 148 -12.45 -23.76 36.51
C LYS A 148 -11.73 -22.48 36.94
N GLN A 149 -10.49 -22.31 36.50
CA GLN A 149 -9.65 -21.16 36.87
C GLN A 149 -9.78 -20.03 35.86
N LEU A 150 -9.87 -18.80 36.37
CA LEU A 150 -9.66 -17.58 35.60
C LEU A 150 -8.24 -17.08 35.87
N ASN A 151 -7.50 -16.83 34.79
CA ASN A 151 -6.17 -16.24 34.85
C ASN A 151 -6.16 -14.90 34.12
N ILE A 152 -5.50 -13.90 34.71
CA ILE A 152 -5.20 -12.63 34.07
C ILE A 152 -3.68 -12.49 34.00
N TYR A 153 -3.16 -12.24 32.80
CA TYR A 153 -1.73 -12.10 32.55
C TYR A 153 -1.40 -10.70 32.10
N ASP A 154 -0.24 -10.21 32.54
CA ASP A 154 0.46 -9.12 31.86
C ASP A 154 1.43 -9.73 30.84
N VAL A 155 1.20 -9.40 29.57
CA VAL A 155 2.00 -9.85 28.43
C VAL A 155 3.43 -9.31 28.47
N THR A 156 3.64 -8.15 29.08
CA THR A 156 4.96 -7.50 29.15
C THR A 156 5.89 -8.26 30.08
N THR A 157 5.40 -8.56 31.28
CA THR A 157 6.16 -9.29 32.31
C THR A 157 6.04 -10.81 32.18
N LEU A 158 5.09 -11.30 31.39
CA LEU A 158 4.71 -12.72 31.27
C LEU A 158 4.28 -13.34 32.61
N GLN A 159 3.82 -12.52 33.55
CA GLN A 159 3.39 -12.95 34.87
C GLN A 159 1.87 -13.02 34.98
N SER A 160 1.40 -13.95 35.81
CA SER A 160 -0.01 -14.00 36.20
C SER A 160 -0.27 -12.98 37.30
N LEU A 161 -1.15 -12.03 37.01
CA LEU A 161 -1.61 -10.98 37.93
C LEU A 161 -2.74 -11.48 38.83
N PHE A 162 -3.57 -12.36 38.29
CA PHE A 162 -4.72 -12.95 38.97
C PHE A 162 -4.87 -14.39 38.52
N SER A 163 -5.08 -15.30 39.48
CA SER A 163 -5.26 -16.73 39.22
C SER A 163 -6.10 -17.33 40.32
N GLU A 164 -7.42 -17.39 40.13
CA GLU A 164 -8.35 -17.95 41.11
C GLU A 164 -9.31 -18.97 40.47
N ASP A 165 -9.75 -19.94 41.27
CA ASP A 165 -10.85 -20.85 40.92
C ASP A 165 -12.17 -20.13 41.17
N VAL A 166 -12.78 -19.64 40.09
CA VAL A 166 -13.97 -18.78 40.16
C VAL A 166 -15.27 -19.54 39.96
N SER A 167 -15.24 -20.77 39.42
CA SER A 167 -16.46 -21.46 39.01
C SER A 167 -16.68 -22.82 39.64
N GLY A 168 -15.67 -23.45 40.26
CA GLY A 168 -15.81 -24.80 40.83
C GLY A 168 -16.05 -25.93 39.81
N ASP A 169 -16.49 -25.62 38.59
CA ASP A 169 -16.64 -26.48 37.41
C ASP A 169 -16.12 -25.75 36.16
N LEU A 170 -16.14 -26.41 35.00
CA LEU A 170 -15.64 -25.90 33.72
C LEU A 170 -16.31 -24.57 33.33
N ILE A 171 -15.51 -23.52 33.19
CA ILE A 171 -15.90 -22.25 32.59
C ILE A 171 -16.19 -22.48 31.11
N GLN A 172 -17.34 -22.00 30.66
CA GLN A 172 -17.80 -22.19 29.27
C GLN A 172 -17.62 -20.95 28.41
N SER A 173 -17.77 -19.76 28.99
CA SER A 173 -17.68 -18.52 28.25
C SER A 173 -17.29 -17.39 29.19
N MET A 174 -16.51 -16.45 28.68
CA MET A 174 -16.13 -15.22 29.35
C MET A 174 -16.30 -14.04 28.41
N SER A 175 -16.59 -12.87 28.96
CA SER A 175 -16.72 -11.62 28.20
C SER A 175 -16.31 -10.44 29.07
N TRP A 176 -15.43 -9.59 28.57
CA TRP A 176 -15.07 -8.33 29.22
C TRP A 176 -16.23 -7.35 29.14
N GLU A 177 -16.45 -6.62 30.23
CA GLU A 177 -17.20 -5.37 30.19
C GLU A 177 -16.47 -4.35 29.30
N VAL A 178 -17.22 -3.42 28.69
CA VAL A 178 -16.74 -2.51 27.64
C VAL A 178 -15.54 -1.67 28.10
N GLU A 179 -15.50 -1.27 29.37
CA GLU A 179 -14.42 -0.49 29.96
C GLU A 179 -13.27 -1.39 30.49
N GLY A 180 -13.34 -2.71 30.29
CA GLY A 180 -12.28 -3.64 30.66
C GLY A 180 -12.04 -3.76 32.17
N ARG A 181 -13.01 -3.35 32.99
CA ARG A 181 -12.90 -3.40 34.46
C ARG A 181 -13.23 -4.79 35.01
N THR A 182 -14.39 -5.33 34.60
CA THR A 182 -14.91 -6.60 35.11
C THR A 182 -15.13 -7.59 33.98
N LEU A 183 -15.14 -8.88 34.32
CA LEU A 183 -15.43 -9.99 33.43
C LEU A 183 -16.74 -10.67 33.83
N GLY A 184 -17.64 -10.85 32.88
CA GLY A 184 -18.74 -11.79 33.00
C GLY A 184 -18.24 -13.20 32.69
N ILE A 185 -18.52 -14.16 33.56
CA ILE A 185 -18.15 -15.58 33.40
C ILE A 185 -19.38 -16.44 33.60
N VAL A 186 -19.49 -17.52 32.82
CA VAL A 186 -20.51 -18.55 33.03
C VAL A 186 -19.89 -19.94 32.86
N GLY A 187 -20.20 -20.83 33.80
CA GLY A 187 -19.67 -22.20 33.84
C GLY A 187 -20.75 -23.29 33.75
N LYS A 188 -20.28 -24.55 33.72
CA LYS A 188 -21.15 -25.74 33.77
C LYS A 188 -21.87 -25.92 35.11
N ASP A 189 -21.41 -25.24 36.14
CA ASP A 189 -22.10 -25.11 37.43
C ASP A 189 -23.42 -24.33 37.32
N ARG A 190 -23.68 -23.70 36.16
CA ARG A 190 -24.88 -22.93 35.80
C ARG A 190 -24.96 -21.57 36.49
N VAL A 191 -23.85 -21.06 37.01
CA VAL A 191 -23.78 -19.78 37.70
C VAL A 191 -23.13 -18.74 36.80
N VAL A 192 -23.76 -17.58 36.68
CA VAL A 192 -23.20 -16.39 36.05
C VAL A 192 -22.52 -15.57 37.13
N ARG A 193 -21.27 -15.22 36.91
CA ARG A 193 -20.45 -14.44 37.84
C ARG A 193 -19.91 -13.20 37.17
N CYS A 194 -19.75 -12.16 37.98
CA CYS A 194 -18.97 -10.99 37.64
C CYS A 194 -17.66 -11.04 38.43
N VAL A 195 -16.53 -10.86 37.75
CA VAL A 195 -15.21 -10.89 38.37
C VAL A 195 -14.50 -9.56 38.16
N ASP A 196 -14.12 -8.87 39.24
CA ASP A 196 -13.19 -7.72 39.22
C ASP A 196 -11.81 -8.20 39.73
N PRO A 197 -10.89 -8.60 38.84
CA PRO A 197 -9.61 -9.22 39.23
C PRO A 197 -8.69 -8.26 40.01
N ARG A 198 -9.04 -6.97 40.12
CA ARG A 198 -8.27 -5.95 40.84
C ARG A 198 -8.82 -5.69 42.25
N ALA A 199 -10.00 -6.20 42.56
CA ALA A 199 -10.62 -6.01 43.87
C ALA A 199 -9.95 -6.91 44.92
N LYS A 200 -9.57 -6.33 46.06
CA LYS A 200 -8.92 -7.06 47.17
C LYS A 200 -9.90 -7.94 47.97
N GLU A 201 -11.16 -7.52 48.07
CA GLU A 201 -12.25 -8.28 48.69
C GLU A 201 -13.44 -8.32 47.73
N GLY A 202 -14.12 -9.47 47.64
CA GLY A 202 -15.30 -9.61 46.77
C GLY A 202 -14.97 -9.59 45.27
N SER A 203 -13.79 -10.05 44.87
CA SER A 203 -13.37 -10.15 43.46
C SER A 203 -14.39 -10.91 42.60
N VAL A 204 -15.06 -11.92 43.17
CA VAL A 204 -16.04 -12.75 42.47
C VAL A 204 -17.42 -12.56 43.09
N VAL A 205 -18.41 -12.20 42.26
CA VAL A 205 -19.80 -12.01 42.67
C VAL A 205 -20.72 -12.89 41.84
N ASP A 206 -21.50 -13.74 42.51
CA ASP A 206 -22.56 -14.53 41.86
C ASP A 206 -23.74 -13.62 41.49
N VAL A 207 -24.06 -13.56 40.20
CA VAL A 207 -25.12 -12.71 39.64
C VAL A 207 -26.41 -13.49 39.46
N ALA A 208 -26.31 -14.73 38.98
CA ALA A 208 -27.48 -15.54 38.64
C ALA A 208 -27.16 -17.05 38.64
N THR A 209 -28.16 -17.87 38.95
CA THR A 209 -28.07 -19.33 38.86
C THR A 209 -29.20 -19.89 38.00
N TYR A 210 -28.85 -20.70 37.01
CA TYR A 210 -29.82 -21.34 36.12
C TYR A 210 -30.23 -22.72 36.62
N PRO A 211 -31.52 -23.07 36.56
CA PRO A 211 -32.00 -24.36 37.02
C PRO A 211 -31.60 -25.51 36.07
N VAL A 212 -31.54 -25.24 34.76
CA VAL A 212 -31.30 -26.23 33.70
C VAL A 212 -30.39 -25.60 32.64
N GLY A 213 -29.53 -26.40 32.01
CA GLY A 213 -28.66 -25.97 30.92
C GLY A 213 -27.36 -26.75 30.91
N LYS A 214 -26.79 -26.96 29.72
CA LYS A 214 -25.50 -27.65 29.52
C LYS A 214 -24.48 -26.79 28.79
N GLU A 215 -24.93 -25.80 28.03
CA GLU A 215 -24.10 -24.90 27.25
C GLU A 215 -24.57 -23.48 27.47
N PHE A 216 -23.71 -22.67 28.07
CA PHE A 216 -23.92 -21.26 28.30
C PHE A 216 -22.92 -20.44 27.50
N GLN A 217 -23.39 -19.33 26.96
CA GLN A 217 -22.56 -18.30 26.35
C GLN A 217 -22.91 -16.97 26.99
N ILE A 218 -21.92 -16.12 27.26
CA ILE A 218 -22.11 -14.81 27.87
C ILE A 218 -21.52 -13.72 26.96
N GLN A 219 -22.19 -12.56 26.91
CA GLN A 219 -21.70 -11.35 26.28
C GLN A 219 -22.05 -10.17 27.19
N CYS A 220 -21.03 -9.45 27.66
CA CYS A 220 -21.23 -8.21 28.39
C CYS A 220 -21.68 -7.11 27.43
N LEU A 221 -22.56 -6.24 27.93
CA LEU A 221 -23.14 -5.09 27.25
C LEU A 221 -22.81 -3.80 28.01
N PRO A 222 -22.94 -2.63 27.36
CA PRO A 222 -22.87 -1.34 28.03
C PRO A 222 -23.89 -1.21 29.17
N SER A 223 -23.70 -0.20 30.01
CA SER A 223 -24.57 0.09 31.16
C SER A 223 -24.67 -1.07 32.16
N GLU A 224 -23.56 -1.80 32.36
CA GLU A 224 -23.43 -2.93 33.30
C GLU A 224 -24.54 -3.97 33.13
N LYS A 225 -24.82 -4.31 31.87
CA LYS A 225 -25.74 -5.38 31.52
C LYS A 225 -24.98 -6.53 30.90
N LEU A 226 -25.58 -7.70 30.93
CA LEU A 226 -25.05 -8.86 30.23
C LEU A 226 -26.17 -9.67 29.60
N VAL A 227 -25.82 -10.35 28.53
CA VAL A 227 -26.67 -11.28 27.82
C VAL A 227 -26.12 -12.68 28.03
N VAL A 228 -26.99 -13.59 28.43
CA VAL A 228 -26.66 -15.00 28.61
C VAL A 228 -27.58 -15.82 27.71
N SER A 229 -26.95 -16.62 26.87
CA SER A 229 -27.65 -17.67 26.15
C SER A 229 -27.66 -18.94 26.98
N SER A 230 -28.84 -19.49 27.23
CA SER A 230 -29.09 -20.69 28.03
C SER A 230 -30.18 -21.56 27.40
N LEU A 231 -30.51 -22.66 28.06
CA LEU A 231 -31.72 -23.45 27.77
C LEU A 231 -32.77 -23.21 28.86
N ASN A 232 -34.02 -23.01 28.48
CA ASN A 232 -35.12 -22.89 29.42
C ASN A 232 -35.57 -24.29 29.93
N GLN A 233 -36.59 -24.34 30.80
CA GLN A 233 -37.12 -25.60 31.33
C GLN A 233 -37.71 -26.51 30.24
N SER A 234 -38.27 -25.92 29.18
CA SER A 234 -38.78 -26.62 28.00
C SER A 234 -37.67 -27.09 27.04
N ARG A 235 -36.40 -26.82 27.36
CA ARG A 235 -35.22 -27.05 26.51
C ARG A 235 -35.18 -26.25 25.22
N ASP A 236 -35.92 -25.15 25.14
CA ASP A 236 -35.74 -24.17 24.09
C ASP A 236 -34.56 -23.26 24.44
N ARG A 237 -33.85 -22.80 23.41
CA ARG A 237 -32.79 -21.81 23.55
C ARG A 237 -33.42 -20.48 23.97
N GLU A 238 -32.90 -19.93 25.06
CA GLU A 238 -33.34 -18.66 25.62
C GLU A 238 -32.14 -17.71 25.67
N ILE A 239 -32.39 -16.45 25.32
CA ILE A 239 -31.47 -15.35 25.54
C ILE A 239 -32.07 -14.49 26.63
N SER A 240 -31.31 -14.30 27.70
CA SER A 240 -31.74 -13.55 28.86
C SER A 240 -30.79 -12.40 29.16
N ILE A 241 -31.37 -11.30 29.61
CA ILE A 241 -30.67 -10.05 29.86
C ILE A 241 -30.67 -9.83 31.37
N TRP A 242 -29.52 -9.49 31.91
CA TRP A 242 -29.33 -9.31 33.34
C TRP A 242 -28.68 -7.96 33.62
N ASP A 243 -29.07 -7.40 34.76
CA ASP A 243 -28.44 -6.23 35.35
C ASP A 243 -27.38 -6.70 36.35
N LEU A 244 -26.13 -6.26 36.15
CA LEU A 244 -25.00 -6.64 37.01
C LEU A 244 -25.06 -5.96 38.38
N ARG A 245 -25.58 -4.73 38.47
CA ARG A 245 -25.68 -4.01 39.75
C ARG A 245 -26.78 -4.57 40.61
N ALA A 246 -27.93 -4.87 40.00
CA ALA A 246 -29.10 -5.38 40.72
C ALA A 246 -29.10 -6.91 40.86
N CYS A 247 -28.16 -7.62 40.23
CA CYS A 247 -28.12 -9.08 40.12
C CYS A 247 -29.48 -9.69 39.77
N LYS A 248 -30.14 -9.12 38.76
CA LYS A 248 -31.54 -9.46 38.43
C LYS A 248 -31.74 -9.64 36.93
N LYS A 249 -32.54 -10.66 36.58
CA LYS A 249 -33.04 -10.88 35.21
C LYS A 249 -34.00 -9.77 34.83
N LEU A 250 -33.67 -9.03 33.78
CA LEU A 250 -34.45 -7.92 33.26
C LEU A 250 -35.50 -8.39 32.25
N ASN A 251 -35.08 -9.23 31.30
CA ASN A 251 -35.96 -9.78 30.26
C ASN A 251 -35.40 -11.08 29.71
N SER A 252 -36.21 -11.82 28.96
CA SER A 252 -35.74 -12.92 28.12
C SER A 252 -36.59 -13.16 26.89
N MET A 253 -35.97 -13.82 25.91
CA MET A 253 -36.55 -14.15 24.62
C MET A 253 -36.13 -15.56 24.22
N THR A 254 -37.08 -16.37 23.73
CA THR A 254 -36.81 -17.70 23.20
C THR A 254 -36.39 -17.61 21.73
N PHE A 255 -35.36 -18.36 21.34
CA PHE A 255 -34.67 -18.25 20.05
C PHE A 255 -34.61 -19.56 19.22
N GLY A 256 -35.37 -20.59 19.61
CA GLY A 256 -35.47 -21.85 18.86
C GLY A 256 -35.26 -23.07 19.75
N VAL A 257 -35.23 -24.28 19.16
CA VAL A 257 -35.20 -25.57 19.88
C VAL A 257 -33.82 -26.26 19.80
N SER A 258 -32.85 -25.62 19.16
CA SER A 258 -31.53 -26.20 18.96
C SER A 258 -30.65 -26.08 20.20
N ASN A 259 -29.90 -27.16 20.47
CA ASN A 259 -28.95 -27.24 21.59
C ASN A 259 -27.51 -26.90 21.19
N ARG A 260 -27.26 -26.46 19.95
CA ARG A 260 -25.90 -26.13 19.49
C ARG A 260 -25.45 -24.79 20.05
N THR A 261 -24.13 -24.62 20.18
CA THR A 261 -23.51 -23.41 20.67
C THR A 261 -23.82 -22.21 19.75
N ILE A 262 -24.06 -21.06 20.38
CA ILE A 262 -24.39 -19.79 19.71
C ILE A 262 -23.23 -18.82 19.87
N SER A 263 -22.71 -18.30 18.76
CA SER A 263 -21.76 -17.19 18.80
C SER A 263 -22.53 -15.88 18.96
N MET A 264 -22.23 -15.13 20.00
CA MET A 264 -22.78 -13.81 20.27
C MET A 264 -21.71 -12.76 19.97
N LEU A 265 -22.02 -11.80 19.11
CA LEU A 265 -21.11 -10.71 18.74
C LEU A 265 -21.85 -9.38 18.95
N PHE A 266 -21.32 -8.52 19.81
CA PHE A 266 -21.93 -7.24 20.11
C PHE A 266 -21.07 -6.10 19.56
N ASP A 267 -21.68 -5.19 18.82
CA ASP A 267 -21.07 -3.93 18.41
C ASP A 267 -21.54 -2.80 19.33
N THR A 268 -20.60 -2.19 20.05
CA THR A 268 -20.88 -1.11 21.01
C THR A 268 -21.35 0.17 20.34
N ASP A 269 -20.99 0.38 19.08
CA ASP A 269 -21.25 1.63 18.38
C ASP A 269 -22.70 1.68 17.87
N THR A 270 -23.16 0.59 17.26
CA THR A 270 -24.54 0.48 16.76
C THR A 270 -25.51 -0.10 17.78
N ASN A 271 -25.00 -0.64 18.89
CA ASN A 271 -25.74 -1.47 19.84
C ASN A 271 -26.38 -2.70 19.20
N LEU A 272 -25.82 -3.20 18.09
CA LEU A 272 -26.32 -4.42 17.44
C LEU A 272 -25.65 -5.66 18.05
N LEU A 273 -26.48 -6.64 18.38
CA LEU A 273 -26.12 -7.98 18.82
C LEU A 273 -26.44 -8.97 17.71
N PHE A 274 -25.40 -9.60 17.18
CA PHE A 274 -25.49 -10.64 16.17
C PHE A 274 -25.38 -12.02 16.81
N LEU A 275 -26.27 -12.91 16.37
CA LEU A 275 -26.36 -14.28 16.89
C LEU A 275 -26.22 -15.26 15.73
N GLY A 276 -25.13 -16.02 15.71
CA GLY A 276 -24.88 -17.08 14.75
C GLY A 276 -24.84 -18.43 15.44
N GLN A 277 -25.80 -19.29 15.16
CA GLN A 277 -25.80 -20.64 15.72
C GLN A 277 -25.09 -21.61 14.79
N ARG A 278 -24.27 -22.50 15.35
CA ARG A 278 -23.57 -23.51 14.56
C ARG A 278 -24.56 -24.43 13.84
N GLY A 279 -24.39 -24.61 12.54
CA GLY A 279 -25.24 -25.44 11.67
C GLY A 279 -26.48 -24.72 11.12
N GLU A 280 -26.69 -23.45 11.47
CA GLU A 280 -27.78 -22.66 10.89
C GLU A 280 -27.30 -21.78 9.75
N VAL A 281 -28.22 -21.47 8.84
CA VAL A 281 -27.98 -20.60 7.67
C VAL A 281 -28.38 -19.14 7.94
N PHE A 282 -28.92 -18.86 9.12
CA PHE A 282 -29.39 -17.54 9.53
C PHE A 282 -28.42 -16.91 10.53
N ILE A 283 -28.27 -15.59 10.44
CA ILE A 283 -27.62 -14.79 11.49
C ILE A 283 -28.65 -13.79 11.95
N HIS A 284 -29.05 -13.90 13.22
CA HIS A 284 -30.04 -13.01 13.79
C HIS A 284 -29.40 -11.70 14.20
N CYS A 285 -30.09 -10.60 13.94
CA CYS A 285 -29.70 -9.26 14.33
C CYS A 285 -30.70 -8.76 15.36
N LEU A 286 -30.22 -8.36 16.53
CA LEU A 286 -30.98 -7.74 17.60
C LEU A 286 -30.37 -6.38 17.91
N GLU A 287 -31.18 -5.39 18.23
CA GLU A 287 -30.70 -4.10 18.72
C GLU A 287 -30.89 -4.01 20.22
N PHE A 288 -29.82 -3.68 20.92
CA PHE A 288 -29.85 -3.40 22.35
C PHE A 288 -30.29 -1.96 22.62
N ILE A 289 -31.21 -1.81 23.56
CA ILE A 289 -31.65 -0.51 24.06
C ILE A 289 -31.67 -0.50 25.59
N ASP A 290 -31.42 0.66 26.18
CA ASP A 290 -31.28 0.79 27.64
C ASP A 290 -32.62 0.66 28.40
N ALA A 291 -33.74 0.62 27.68
CA ALA A 291 -35.10 0.49 28.21
C ALA A 291 -35.77 -0.82 27.75
N SER A 292 -36.74 -1.31 28.53
CA SER A 292 -37.56 -2.47 28.15
C SER A 292 -38.18 -2.30 26.74
N PRO A 293 -38.11 -3.32 25.84
CA PRO A 293 -37.78 -4.73 26.09
C PRO A 293 -36.27 -5.07 26.08
N TYR A 294 -35.37 -4.09 26.05
CA TYR A 294 -33.91 -4.20 26.04
C TYR A 294 -33.29 -4.83 24.79
N LEU A 295 -33.91 -5.83 24.17
CA LEU A 295 -33.54 -6.36 22.87
C LEU A 295 -34.72 -6.23 21.90
N ILE A 296 -34.50 -5.58 20.78
CA ILE A 296 -35.47 -5.40 19.71
C ILE A 296 -35.01 -6.24 18.50
N PRO A 297 -35.84 -7.17 18.00
CA PRO A 297 -35.50 -7.91 16.79
C PRO A 297 -35.36 -6.99 15.57
N GLY A 298 -34.19 -7.08 14.91
CA GLY A 298 -33.90 -6.45 13.63
C GLY A 298 -34.04 -7.43 12.45
N THR A 299 -33.60 -7.01 11.26
CA THR A 299 -33.60 -7.87 10.08
C THR A 299 -32.50 -8.92 10.19
N SER A 300 -32.88 -10.20 10.23
CA SER A 300 -31.91 -11.30 10.21
C SER A 300 -31.35 -11.50 8.81
N TYR A 301 -30.08 -11.89 8.70
CA TYR A 301 -29.50 -12.32 7.43
C TYR A 301 -29.87 -13.77 7.16
N HIS A 302 -30.30 -14.05 5.92
CA HIS A 302 -30.67 -15.38 5.46
C HIS A 302 -29.73 -15.85 4.35
N GLY A 303 -28.77 -16.71 4.72
CA GLY A 303 -27.81 -17.32 3.81
C GLY A 303 -28.26 -18.65 3.21
N LYS A 304 -27.36 -19.28 2.43
CA LYS A 304 -27.55 -20.62 1.83
C LYS A 304 -26.64 -21.69 2.41
N THR A 305 -25.71 -21.30 3.28
CA THR A 305 -24.62 -22.13 3.78
C THR A 305 -24.64 -22.16 5.30
N GLU A 306 -24.38 -23.33 5.87
CA GLU A 306 -24.35 -23.52 7.31
C GLU A 306 -23.16 -22.81 7.96
N THR A 307 -23.44 -22.10 9.05
CA THR A 307 -22.46 -21.39 9.85
C THR A 307 -21.67 -22.36 10.72
N LYS A 308 -20.34 -22.28 10.71
CA LYS A 308 -19.48 -22.94 11.71
C LYS A 308 -19.09 -21.98 12.85
N SER A 309 -18.72 -20.76 12.47
CA SER A 309 -18.34 -19.68 13.38
C SER A 309 -18.54 -18.33 12.67
N ILE A 310 -18.65 -17.26 13.44
CA ILE A 310 -18.76 -15.89 12.95
C ILE A 310 -17.80 -14.99 13.74
N CYS A 311 -17.29 -13.94 13.10
CA CYS A 311 -16.63 -12.83 13.79
C CYS A 311 -17.06 -11.49 13.19
N LEU A 312 -16.99 -10.43 14.01
CA LEU A 312 -17.13 -9.05 13.56
C LEU A 312 -15.76 -8.56 13.10
N ILE A 313 -15.76 -7.82 12.00
CA ILE A 313 -14.60 -7.02 11.59
C ILE A 313 -14.61 -5.73 12.42
N PRO A 314 -13.44 -5.23 12.86
CA PRO A 314 -13.37 -3.96 13.58
C PRO A 314 -14.07 -2.82 12.83
N LYS A 315 -14.77 -1.94 13.55
CA LYS A 315 -15.56 -0.85 12.98
C LYS A 315 -14.78 0.01 11.98
N ARG A 316 -13.50 0.23 12.26
CA ARG A 316 -12.57 1.01 11.41
C ARG A 316 -12.33 0.42 10.02
N ALA A 317 -12.73 -0.82 9.74
CA ALA A 317 -12.58 -1.49 8.45
C ALA A 317 -13.88 -1.51 7.59
N VAL A 318 -15.00 -0.98 8.08
CA VAL A 318 -16.27 -0.94 7.32
C VAL A 318 -16.26 0.16 6.26
N ASP A 319 -16.98 -0.03 5.16
CA ASP A 319 -17.11 0.97 4.09
C ASP A 319 -18.21 1.99 4.44
N VAL A 320 -17.81 3.05 5.16
CA VAL A 320 -18.73 4.10 5.64
C VAL A 320 -19.47 4.83 4.53
N MET A 321 -18.88 4.91 3.33
CA MET A 321 -19.51 5.60 2.19
C MET A 321 -20.64 4.78 1.57
N LYS A 322 -20.59 3.44 1.69
CA LYS A 322 -21.67 2.55 1.27
C LYS A 322 -22.78 2.38 2.31
N CYS A 323 -22.75 3.15 3.40
CA CYS A 323 -23.66 2.98 4.54
C CYS A 323 -23.58 1.56 5.14
N GLU A 324 -22.41 0.92 5.04
CA GLU A 324 -22.11 -0.33 5.74
C GLU A 324 -21.86 0.00 7.21
N ILE A 325 -22.73 -0.47 8.08
CA ILE A 325 -22.62 -0.24 9.52
C ILE A 325 -21.75 -1.32 10.18
N ASP A 326 -21.88 -2.57 9.77
CA ASP A 326 -21.10 -3.69 10.30
C ASP A 326 -20.75 -4.69 9.20
N ARG A 327 -19.67 -5.45 9.41
CA ARG A 327 -19.31 -6.56 8.52
C ARG A 327 -19.00 -7.81 9.34
N ILE A 328 -19.69 -8.90 9.02
CA ILE A 328 -19.53 -10.20 9.68
C ILE A 328 -18.82 -11.14 8.73
N LEU A 329 -17.76 -11.82 9.19
CA LEU A 329 -17.20 -12.96 8.46
C LEU A 329 -17.88 -14.24 8.94
N GLN A 330 -18.59 -14.90 8.04
CA GLN A 330 -19.20 -16.21 8.29
C GLN A 330 -18.26 -17.31 7.79
N LEU A 331 -17.69 -18.08 8.73
CA LEU A 331 -16.91 -19.27 8.43
C LEU A 331 -17.86 -20.44 8.16
N THR A 332 -17.72 -21.08 7.01
CA THR A 332 -18.45 -22.31 6.64
C THR A 332 -17.49 -23.49 6.52
N LYS A 333 -17.95 -24.64 6.03
CA LYS A 333 -17.06 -25.78 5.78
C LYS A 333 -16.03 -25.51 4.67
N ARG A 334 -16.39 -24.74 3.64
CA ARG A 334 -15.58 -24.54 2.42
C ARG A 334 -15.32 -23.09 2.04
N ASP A 335 -16.02 -22.15 2.66
CA ASP A 335 -15.96 -20.75 2.29
C ASP A 335 -15.91 -19.84 3.53
N VAL A 336 -15.23 -18.69 3.42
CA VAL A 336 -15.42 -17.53 4.30
C VAL A 336 -16.25 -16.50 3.55
N ILE A 337 -17.42 -16.17 4.10
CA ILE A 337 -18.40 -15.29 3.46
C ILE A 337 -18.43 -13.94 4.20
N PRO A 338 -18.03 -12.83 3.56
CA PRO A 338 -18.16 -11.50 4.14
C PRO A 338 -19.61 -11.02 3.98
N ILE A 339 -20.32 -10.80 5.08
CA ILE A 339 -21.70 -10.32 5.10
C ILE A 339 -21.68 -8.86 5.54
N SER A 340 -22.02 -7.97 4.62
CA SER A 340 -22.16 -6.54 4.88
C SER A 340 -23.54 -6.25 5.45
N ILE A 341 -23.59 -5.62 6.62
CA ILE A 341 -24.81 -5.08 7.23
C ILE A 341 -24.88 -3.62 6.86
N SER A 342 -25.93 -3.22 6.14
CA SER A 342 -26.03 -1.85 5.61
C SER A 342 -27.41 -1.25 5.83
N VAL A 343 -27.45 0.09 5.91
CA VAL A 343 -28.69 0.86 5.99
C VAL A 343 -28.92 1.55 4.64
N THR A 344 -30.11 1.39 4.05
CA THR A 344 -30.43 2.05 2.77
C THR A 344 -30.53 3.57 2.94
N ARG A 345 -29.88 4.31 2.04
CA ARG A 345 -29.89 5.77 1.97
C ARG A 345 -30.13 6.24 0.54
N LYS A 346 -30.64 7.46 0.37
CA LYS A 346 -30.94 8.04 -0.95
C LYS A 346 -29.70 8.44 -1.74
N SER A 347 -28.61 8.75 -1.04
CA SER A 347 -27.31 9.16 -1.60
C SER A 347 -26.21 8.41 -0.86
N TYR A 348 -25.19 7.97 -1.59
CA TYR A 348 -23.96 7.35 -1.07
C TYR A 348 -22.72 8.22 -1.34
N MET A 349 -22.93 9.47 -1.80
CA MET A 349 -21.85 10.42 -2.10
C MET A 349 -21.39 11.19 -0.85
N ASP A 350 -22.26 11.29 0.15
CA ASP A 350 -22.03 12.04 1.38
C ASP A 350 -21.86 11.09 2.57
N PHE A 351 -21.04 11.48 3.55
CA PHE A 351 -20.88 10.76 4.80
C PHE A 351 -22.13 10.93 5.69
N HIS A 352 -22.73 9.82 6.12
CA HIS A 352 -23.92 9.80 6.98
C HIS A 352 -23.54 9.76 8.46
N ALA A 353 -23.18 10.92 9.01
CA ALA A 353 -22.70 11.04 10.40
C ALA A 353 -23.69 10.51 11.47
N ASP A 354 -24.97 10.42 11.15
CA ASP A 354 -25.99 9.84 12.04
C ASP A 354 -25.84 8.33 12.23
N LEU A 355 -25.25 7.61 11.26
CA LEU A 355 -25.04 6.16 11.32
C LEU A 355 -23.72 5.76 12.01
N TYR A 356 -22.81 6.70 12.20
CA TYR A 356 -21.44 6.44 12.61
C TYR A 356 -21.07 7.30 13.83
N PRO A 357 -21.40 6.86 15.05
CA PRO A 357 -20.84 7.47 16.25
C PRO A 357 -19.32 7.30 16.29
N ASP A 358 -18.66 8.07 17.16
CA ASP A 358 -17.21 7.90 17.35
C ASP A 358 -16.92 6.52 17.98
N THR A 359 -16.01 5.76 17.36
CA THR A 359 -15.66 4.36 17.68
C THR A 359 -14.39 4.29 18.52
N PHE A 360 -14.08 3.15 19.12
CA PHE A 360 -12.76 2.91 19.73
C PHE A 360 -11.62 3.02 18.70
N GLY A 361 -10.59 3.80 19.05
CA GLY A 361 -9.37 3.97 18.27
C GLY A 361 -8.38 2.82 18.45
N SER A 362 -7.17 2.98 17.89
CA SER A 362 -6.03 2.08 18.14
C SER A 362 -5.29 2.39 19.44
N ASP A 363 -5.56 3.55 20.05
CA ASP A 363 -4.87 3.97 21.27
C ASP A 363 -5.52 3.33 22.50
N PRO A 364 -4.76 2.60 23.34
CA PRO A 364 -5.28 2.09 24.58
C PRO A 364 -5.72 3.22 25.52
N GLY A 365 -6.76 2.96 26.31
CA GLY A 365 -7.27 3.90 27.30
C GLY A 365 -6.33 4.05 28.49
N MET A 366 -5.61 2.99 28.85
CA MET A 366 -4.64 2.94 29.94
C MET A 366 -3.57 1.87 29.69
N THR A 367 -2.46 1.97 30.41
CA THR A 367 -1.43 0.93 30.38
C THR A 367 -1.77 -0.24 31.30
N ALA A 368 -1.12 -1.40 31.11
CA ALA A 368 -1.19 -2.52 32.04
C ALA A 368 -0.92 -2.11 33.50
N GLU A 369 0.11 -1.31 33.76
CA GLU A 369 0.48 -0.86 35.11
C GLU A 369 -0.59 0.04 35.74
N GLU A 370 -1.15 0.99 34.97
CA GLU A 370 -2.27 1.81 35.43
C GLU A 370 -3.50 0.93 35.72
N TRP A 371 -3.79 -0.03 34.87
CA TRP A 371 -4.92 -0.94 35.08
C TRP A 371 -4.73 -1.75 36.37
N ILE A 372 -3.56 -2.34 36.59
CA ILE A 372 -3.21 -3.12 37.80
C ILE A 372 -3.35 -2.28 39.07
N ASN A 373 -2.96 -1.01 39.02
CA ASN A 373 -3.09 -0.07 40.14
C ASN A 373 -4.53 0.40 40.40
N GLY A 374 -5.52 -0.13 39.67
CA GLY A 374 -6.94 0.10 39.92
C GLY A 374 -7.51 1.35 39.25
N PHE A 375 -6.79 1.96 38.30
CA PHE A 375 -7.31 3.12 37.57
C PHE A 375 -8.48 2.73 36.66
N ASN A 376 -9.44 3.64 36.50
CA ASN A 376 -10.55 3.51 35.57
C ASN A 376 -10.52 4.72 34.63
N ARG A 377 -10.51 4.47 33.31
CA ARG A 377 -10.55 5.51 32.28
C ARG A 377 -11.64 5.18 31.29
N ARG A 378 -11.96 6.14 30.44
CA ARG A 378 -12.90 5.96 29.33
C ARG A 378 -12.13 5.62 28.05
N PRO A 379 -12.73 4.85 27.12
CA PRO A 379 -12.19 4.60 25.81
C PRO A 379 -11.84 5.90 25.07
N LYS A 380 -10.69 5.90 24.40
CA LYS A 380 -10.34 6.96 23.45
C LYS A 380 -11.14 6.74 22.17
N LEU A 381 -12.09 7.62 21.93
CA LEU A 381 -12.94 7.57 20.75
C LEU A 381 -12.27 8.27 19.57
N THR A 382 -12.44 7.71 18.38
CA THR A 382 -11.99 8.22 17.10
C THR A 382 -13.18 8.32 16.16
N THR A 383 -13.23 9.40 15.39
CA THR A 383 -14.30 9.61 14.42
C THR A 383 -14.10 8.77 13.16
N LEU A 384 -15.19 8.26 12.59
CA LEU A 384 -15.18 7.54 11.30
C LEU A 384 -15.41 8.47 10.10
N ASP A 385 -15.60 9.77 10.33
CA ASP A 385 -15.78 10.77 9.27
C ASP A 385 -14.48 10.93 8.46
N PRO A 386 -14.48 10.56 7.15
CA PRO A 386 -13.28 10.63 6.33
C PRO A 386 -12.66 12.04 6.27
N GLN A 387 -13.48 13.10 6.34
CA GLN A 387 -12.99 14.47 6.31
C GLN A 387 -12.34 14.88 7.63
N LYS A 388 -12.93 14.48 8.77
CA LYS A 388 -12.35 14.79 10.08
C LYS A 388 -11.08 13.99 10.35
N ILE A 389 -11.02 12.72 9.92
CA ILE A 389 -9.79 11.92 9.99
C ILE A 389 -8.67 12.62 9.21
N ALA A 390 -8.94 13.08 7.98
CA ALA A 390 -7.96 13.82 7.19
C ALA A 390 -7.52 15.14 7.84
N ARG A 391 -8.44 15.87 8.49
CA ARG A 391 -8.12 17.11 9.23
C ARG A 391 -7.35 16.85 10.52
N ALA A 392 -7.67 15.79 11.26
CA ALA A 392 -6.97 15.41 12.47
C ALA A 392 -5.54 14.99 12.15
N ALA A 393 -5.33 14.23 11.07
CA ALA A 393 -4.01 13.91 10.54
C ALA A 393 -3.22 15.20 10.21
N ALA A 394 -3.83 16.14 9.47
CA ALA A 394 -3.21 17.43 9.16
C ALA A 394 -2.93 18.30 10.39
N LYS A 395 -3.78 18.25 11.42
CA LYS A 395 -3.58 19.00 12.68
C LYS A 395 -2.43 18.41 13.49
N LEU A 396 -2.36 17.08 13.60
CA LEU A 396 -1.27 16.38 14.25
C LEU A 396 0.07 16.68 13.55
N GLU A 397 0.08 16.67 12.21
CA GLU A 397 1.21 17.11 11.39
C GLU A 397 1.59 18.58 11.67
N SER A 398 0.64 19.47 11.94
CA SER A 398 0.92 20.88 12.29
C SER A 398 1.43 21.09 13.73
N GLU A 399 0.98 20.26 14.67
CA GLU A 399 1.41 20.32 16.08
C GLU A 399 2.81 19.71 16.25
N LEU A 400 3.12 18.65 15.50
CA LEU A 400 4.47 18.05 15.44
C LEU A 400 5.50 18.98 14.77
N ASN A 401 5.04 19.96 13.98
CA ASN A 401 5.87 20.97 13.32
C ASN A 401 6.06 22.26 14.14
N LYS A 402 5.62 22.30 15.41
CA LYS A 402 5.98 23.40 16.32
C LYS A 402 7.37 23.14 16.92
N PRO A 403 8.24 24.16 17.02
CA PRO A 403 9.54 24.01 17.65
C PRO A 403 9.36 23.87 19.18
N ASP A 404 9.50 22.65 19.69
CA ASP A 404 9.57 22.41 21.14
C ASP A 404 10.97 22.78 21.65
N THR A 405 10.98 23.63 22.68
CA THR A 405 12.14 24.00 23.50
C THR A 405 12.77 22.76 24.16
N GLU A 406 14.09 22.62 24.02
CA GLU A 406 14.89 21.48 24.47
C GLU A 406 14.78 21.16 25.97
N PRO A 407 14.71 19.86 26.34
CA PRO A 407 15.27 19.35 27.58
C PRO A 407 16.52 18.49 27.34
N VAL A 408 17.44 18.57 28.31
CA VAL A 408 18.79 17.99 28.40
C VAL A 408 18.80 16.44 28.36
N PRO A 409 19.82 15.78 27.77
CA PRO A 409 19.88 14.32 27.64
C PRO A 409 20.50 13.59 28.85
N GLU A 410 19.98 12.40 29.17
CA GLU A 410 20.59 11.37 30.03
C GLU A 410 20.94 10.10 29.21
N PRO A 411 21.84 9.21 29.73
CA PRO A 411 22.73 8.39 28.92
C PRO A 411 22.19 7.03 28.45
N ILE A 412 23.00 6.45 27.56
CA ILE A 412 22.79 5.36 26.59
C ILE A 412 22.53 3.97 27.23
N GLU A 413 21.60 3.21 26.64
CA GLU A 413 21.51 1.74 26.76
C GLU A 413 21.50 1.04 25.37
N GLU A 414 21.81 -0.25 25.41
CA GLU A 414 22.48 -1.09 24.40
C GLU A 414 21.74 -1.40 23.08
N VAL A 415 22.58 -1.78 22.11
CA VAL A 415 22.30 -2.02 20.68
C VAL A 415 21.38 -3.23 20.44
N ILE A 416 20.25 -2.99 19.76
CA ILE A 416 19.39 -4.03 19.17
C ILE A 416 19.42 -3.88 17.63
N PRO A 417 19.54 -4.97 16.85
CA PRO A 417 19.60 -4.91 15.39
C PRO A 417 18.32 -4.31 14.78
N VAL A 418 18.51 -3.30 13.92
CA VAL A 418 17.46 -2.58 13.20
C VAL A 418 16.68 -3.55 12.30
N LYS A 419 15.40 -3.75 12.61
CA LYS A 419 14.49 -4.56 11.77
C LYS A 419 14.02 -3.74 10.56
N PRO A 420 13.84 -4.38 9.38
CA PRO A 420 13.36 -3.71 8.19
C PRO A 420 11.95 -3.15 8.40
N VAL A 421 11.79 -1.85 8.15
CA VAL A 421 10.52 -1.13 8.25
C VAL A 421 9.72 -1.38 6.97
N LYS A 422 8.49 -1.88 7.11
CA LYS A 422 7.57 -2.03 5.99
C LYS A 422 6.77 -0.76 5.76
N VAL A 423 6.67 -0.36 4.50
CA VAL A 423 5.82 0.74 4.02
C VAL A 423 4.35 0.45 4.35
N ILE A 424 3.71 1.40 5.02
CA ILE A 424 2.30 1.36 5.42
C ILE A 424 1.44 1.89 4.25
N PRO A 425 0.46 1.14 3.74
CA PRO A 425 -0.57 1.72 2.87
C PRO A 425 -1.54 2.54 3.73
N GLY A 426 -1.22 3.82 3.93
CA GLY A 426 -2.09 4.79 4.61
C GLY A 426 -2.95 5.60 3.62
N ILE A 427 -3.90 6.40 4.12
CA ILE A 427 -4.62 7.41 3.32
C ILE A 427 -3.93 8.76 3.55
N ARG A 428 -2.85 9.05 2.81
CA ARG A 428 -2.25 10.40 2.74
C ARG A 428 -2.99 11.23 1.68
N ASN A 429 -3.34 12.47 1.99
CA ASN A 429 -3.91 13.39 1.01
C ASN A 429 -2.79 14.03 0.18
N THR A 430 -2.20 13.23 -0.71
CA THR A 430 -1.13 13.66 -1.64
C THR A 430 -1.72 14.18 -2.96
N PRO A 431 -1.12 15.20 -3.60
CA PRO A 431 -1.54 15.64 -4.93
C PRO A 431 -1.42 14.53 -5.99
N PHE A 432 -0.67 13.46 -5.70
CA PHE A 432 -0.45 12.31 -6.58
C PHE A 432 -1.35 11.11 -6.28
N LYS A 433 -2.37 11.25 -5.40
CA LYS A 433 -3.29 10.15 -5.04
C LYS A 433 -3.98 9.51 -6.26
N HIS A 434 -4.26 10.32 -7.28
CA HIS A 434 -4.89 9.91 -8.53
C HIS A 434 -3.90 9.86 -9.68
N LEU A 435 -2.61 9.60 -9.42
CA LEU A 435 -1.62 9.45 -10.47
C LEU A 435 -1.99 8.29 -11.39
N GLU A 436 -2.25 8.59 -12.66
CA GLU A 436 -2.63 7.63 -13.69
C GLU A 436 -1.49 7.43 -14.69
N GLY A 437 -0.90 6.24 -14.71
CA GLY A 437 0.05 5.85 -15.75
C GLY A 437 -0.67 5.26 -16.96
N LYS A 438 -0.34 5.71 -18.18
CA LYS A 438 -0.89 5.18 -19.44
C LYS A 438 0.16 5.12 -20.54
N LEU A 439 0.03 4.14 -21.42
CA LEU A 439 0.74 4.13 -22.69
C LEU A 439 0.11 5.13 -23.66
N ALA A 440 0.93 5.74 -24.51
CA ALA A 440 0.46 6.53 -25.63
C ALA A 440 -0.30 5.64 -26.64
N HIS A 441 -1.00 6.28 -27.56
CA HIS A 441 -1.74 5.55 -28.58
C HIS A 441 -0.78 4.78 -29.49
N LYS A 442 -1.16 3.57 -29.94
CA LYS A 442 -0.29 2.65 -30.70
C LYS A 442 0.28 3.24 -31.99
N ASN A 443 -0.32 4.30 -32.52
CA ASN A 443 0.16 5.02 -33.71
C ASN A 443 1.44 5.84 -33.44
N THR A 444 1.87 5.98 -32.19
CA THR A 444 3.13 6.63 -31.81
C THR A 444 4.25 5.63 -31.51
N PHE A 445 3.99 4.33 -31.66
CA PHE A 445 4.97 3.28 -31.32
C PHE A 445 5.86 2.97 -32.51
N ILE A 446 7.08 2.53 -32.20
CA ILE A 446 8.03 2.00 -33.17
C ILE A 446 8.07 0.49 -32.98
N PHE A 447 7.85 -0.27 -34.05
CA PHE A 447 7.84 -1.74 -34.04
C PHE A 447 8.96 -2.31 -34.89
N GLY A 448 9.34 -3.56 -34.66
CA GLY A 448 10.36 -4.24 -35.47
C GLY A 448 11.78 -3.87 -35.08
N ILE A 449 12.00 -3.53 -33.81
CA ILE A 449 13.36 -3.34 -33.28
C ILE A 449 14.11 -4.67 -33.36
N PRO A 450 15.34 -4.68 -33.89
CA PRO A 450 16.14 -5.90 -33.97
C PRO A 450 16.42 -6.50 -32.59
N THR A 451 16.83 -7.77 -32.58
CA THR A 451 17.09 -8.50 -31.34
C THR A 451 18.08 -7.75 -30.44
N LEU A 452 17.70 -7.55 -29.18
CA LEU A 452 18.45 -6.74 -28.23
C LEU A 452 19.70 -7.45 -27.69
N CYS A 453 20.69 -6.64 -27.31
CA CYS A 453 21.94 -7.13 -26.73
C CYS A 453 21.72 -7.89 -25.41
N LYS A 454 22.45 -8.99 -25.20
CA LYS A 454 22.39 -9.81 -23.97
C LYS A 454 23.62 -9.68 -23.08
N SER A 455 24.70 -9.06 -23.57
CA SER A 455 25.95 -8.90 -22.82
C SER A 455 25.90 -7.76 -21.81
N ILE A 456 24.98 -6.80 -22.00
CA ILE A 456 24.79 -5.70 -21.06
C ILE A 456 24.39 -6.30 -19.72
N PRO A 457 25.13 -5.97 -18.63
CA PRO A 457 24.83 -6.45 -17.30
C PRO A 457 23.35 -6.23 -16.96
N ILE A 458 22.88 -6.91 -15.92
CA ILE A 458 21.55 -6.63 -15.32
C ILE A 458 21.42 -5.19 -14.79
N ASP A 459 22.52 -4.45 -14.89
CA ASP A 459 22.91 -3.21 -14.28
C ASP A 459 22.11 -1.96 -14.65
N GLY A 460 22.22 -1.38 -15.84
CA GLY A 460 22.95 -1.68 -17.06
C GLY A 460 22.09 -1.12 -18.20
N HIS A 461 22.50 0.00 -18.80
CA HIS A 461 21.93 0.73 -19.94
C HIS A 461 21.41 -0.09 -21.15
N MET A 462 20.14 -0.52 -21.23
CA MET A 462 19.53 -1.08 -22.47
C MET A 462 18.91 -0.03 -23.39
N ILE A 463 18.61 1.16 -22.89
CA ILE A 463 18.20 2.31 -23.69
C ILE A 463 18.65 3.62 -23.06
N GLN A 464 19.10 4.54 -23.90
CA GLN A 464 19.32 5.94 -23.55
C GLN A 464 18.73 6.83 -24.65
N VAL A 465 18.16 7.97 -24.29
CA VAL A 465 17.54 8.89 -25.25
C VAL A 465 18.13 10.28 -25.11
N ALA A 466 18.66 10.82 -26.21
CA ALA A 466 18.95 12.24 -26.34
C ALA A 466 17.72 12.94 -26.91
N LEU A 467 17.17 13.90 -26.18
CA LEU A 467 16.14 14.78 -26.71
C LEU A 467 16.83 15.99 -27.33
N SER A 468 16.37 16.40 -28.51
CA SER A 468 16.73 17.71 -29.02
C SER A 468 16.14 18.76 -28.08
N PRO A 469 16.86 19.83 -27.74
CA PRO A 469 16.31 20.90 -26.93
C PRO A 469 15.02 21.36 -27.61
N PRO A 470 13.89 21.46 -26.89
CA PRO A 470 12.75 22.18 -27.44
C PRO A 470 13.27 23.58 -27.74
N SER A 471 13.25 24.00 -29.01
CA SER A 471 13.26 25.43 -29.29
C SER A 471 12.16 26.01 -28.41
N LEU A 472 12.51 26.84 -27.44
CA LEU A 472 11.62 27.49 -26.48
C LEU A 472 10.60 28.41 -27.19
N SER A 473 9.76 27.83 -28.05
CA SER A 473 8.55 28.44 -28.57
C SER A 473 7.39 27.69 -27.92
N LEU A 474 7.01 28.15 -26.73
CA LEU A 474 5.83 27.72 -25.96
C LEU A 474 4.48 27.93 -26.69
N ASP A 475 4.53 28.34 -27.96
CA ASP A 475 3.39 28.81 -28.76
C ASP A 475 2.71 27.73 -29.61
N SER A 476 3.31 26.55 -29.79
CA SER A 476 2.67 25.53 -30.64
C SER A 476 1.90 24.51 -29.79
N ASN A 477 0.58 24.45 -29.96
CA ASN A 477 -0.31 23.44 -29.36
C ASN A 477 -0.02 21.98 -29.79
N LYS A 478 1.15 21.71 -30.40
CA LYS A 478 1.66 20.41 -30.82
C LYS A 478 3.18 20.41 -30.72
N GLU A 479 3.72 20.39 -29.50
CA GLU A 479 5.14 20.10 -29.31
C GLU A 479 5.44 18.67 -29.80
N VAL A 480 6.09 18.57 -30.96
CA VAL A 480 6.57 17.31 -31.51
C VAL A 480 7.83 16.94 -30.73
N LEU A 481 7.75 15.85 -29.96
CA LEU A 481 8.90 15.32 -29.25
C LEU A 481 9.91 14.77 -30.27
N THR A 482 11.07 15.40 -30.38
CA THR A 482 12.16 14.97 -31.28
C THR A 482 13.37 14.51 -30.48
N GLY A 483 13.96 13.40 -30.88
CA GLY A 483 15.14 12.85 -30.21
C GLY A 483 15.60 11.53 -30.82
N ILE A 484 16.71 11.01 -30.31
CA ILE A 484 17.34 9.77 -30.78
C ILE A 484 17.49 8.82 -29.60
N ALA A 485 16.88 7.65 -29.72
CA ALA A 485 17.10 6.54 -28.81
C ALA A 485 18.30 5.70 -29.28
N ALA A 486 19.24 5.45 -28.38
CA ALA A 486 20.34 4.50 -28.55
C ALA A 486 19.94 3.17 -27.91
N VAL A 487 19.88 2.11 -28.71
CA VAL A 487 19.46 0.77 -28.28
C VAL A 487 20.51 -0.26 -28.68
N PRO A 488 21.21 -0.90 -27.73
CA PRO A 488 22.20 -1.93 -28.02
C PRO A 488 21.58 -3.19 -28.62
N LEU A 489 22.13 -3.65 -29.73
CA LEU A 489 21.64 -4.80 -30.48
C LEU A 489 22.50 -6.05 -30.24
N GLN A 490 21.91 -7.22 -30.48
CA GLN A 490 22.62 -8.48 -30.54
C GLN A 490 23.39 -8.57 -31.86
N GLY A 491 24.70 -8.70 -31.78
CA GLY A 491 25.58 -8.81 -32.94
C GLY A 491 27.05 -8.82 -32.54
N ALA A 492 27.92 -9.17 -33.47
CA ALA A 492 29.36 -9.05 -33.25
C ALA A 492 29.75 -7.57 -33.16
N GLY A 493 30.71 -7.23 -32.29
CA GLY A 493 31.31 -5.89 -32.26
C GLY A 493 30.48 -4.79 -31.58
N GLY A 494 29.49 -5.14 -30.74
CA GLY A 494 28.75 -4.16 -29.93
C GLY A 494 28.02 -3.11 -30.77
N GLN A 495 27.03 -3.55 -31.54
CA GLN A 495 26.22 -2.66 -32.36
C GLN A 495 25.20 -1.89 -31.53
N ILE A 496 25.01 -0.60 -31.84
CA ILE A 496 23.99 0.27 -31.22
C ILE A 496 23.10 0.81 -32.31
N ALA A 497 21.80 0.53 -32.26
CA ALA A 497 20.81 1.17 -33.10
C ALA A 497 20.51 2.59 -32.62
N LEU A 498 20.53 3.54 -33.56
CA LEU A 498 20.08 4.91 -33.39
C LEU A 498 18.70 5.04 -34.01
N ILE A 499 17.70 5.27 -33.16
CA ILE A 499 16.28 5.24 -33.53
C ILE A 499 15.66 6.62 -33.26
N PRO A 500 15.29 7.39 -34.29
CA PRO A 500 14.57 8.64 -34.11
C PRO A 500 13.19 8.38 -33.49
N ILE A 501 12.92 8.94 -32.31
CA ILE A 501 11.70 8.64 -31.52
C ILE A 501 10.43 9.28 -32.10
N GLN A 502 10.60 10.27 -32.98
CA GLN A 502 9.50 10.92 -33.70
C GLN A 502 8.91 10.07 -34.83
N ASN A 503 9.64 9.06 -35.32
CA ASN A 503 9.22 8.25 -36.45
C ASN A 503 8.38 7.07 -35.92
N SER A 504 7.07 7.04 -36.16
CA SER A 504 6.23 5.92 -35.73
C SER A 504 5.98 4.89 -36.83
N GLY A 505 5.59 3.67 -36.43
CA GLY A 505 5.34 2.55 -37.33
C GLY A 505 6.43 1.49 -37.30
N ARG A 506 6.56 0.72 -38.38
CA ARG A 506 7.55 -0.36 -38.46
C ARG A 506 8.91 0.21 -38.84
N LEU A 507 9.90 -0.02 -37.99
CA LEU A 507 11.31 0.25 -38.26
C LEU A 507 11.77 -0.65 -39.40
N LEU A 508 12.14 -0.06 -40.53
CA LEU A 508 12.62 -0.79 -41.70
C LEU A 508 14.12 -1.06 -41.59
N ASN A 509 14.91 0.01 -41.49
CA ASN A 509 16.36 -0.03 -41.29
C ASN A 509 16.74 0.89 -40.14
N ALA A 510 17.46 0.36 -39.15
CA ALA A 510 18.06 1.16 -38.09
C ALA A 510 19.47 1.58 -38.50
N VAL A 511 19.82 2.85 -38.28
CA VAL A 511 21.21 3.30 -38.41
C VAL A 511 21.99 2.75 -37.21
N THR A 512 23.15 2.14 -37.42
CA THR A 512 23.90 1.46 -36.36
C THR A 512 25.31 1.96 -36.19
N LEU A 513 25.76 2.10 -34.94
CA LEU A 513 27.16 2.34 -34.58
C LEU A 513 27.86 1.02 -34.30
N GLU A 514 29.11 0.87 -34.75
CA GLU A 514 29.91 -0.34 -34.54
C GLU A 514 31.08 -0.08 -33.58
N ASN A 515 31.06 -0.70 -32.40
CA ASN A 515 32.05 -0.44 -31.34
C ASN A 515 33.21 -1.44 -31.31
N THR A 516 33.30 -2.38 -32.26
CA THR A 516 34.32 -3.45 -32.40
C THR A 516 34.40 -4.45 -31.24
N SER A 517 33.80 -4.16 -30.09
CA SER A 517 33.74 -4.99 -28.88
C SER A 517 32.37 -4.89 -28.24
N ASN A 518 32.01 -5.85 -27.38
CA ASN A 518 30.75 -5.80 -26.63
C ASN A 518 30.67 -4.55 -25.77
N ILE A 519 29.45 -4.07 -25.58
CA ILE A 519 29.15 -2.87 -24.80
C ILE A 519 28.77 -3.28 -23.38
N SER A 520 29.28 -2.53 -22.42
CA SER A 520 28.93 -2.69 -21.00
C SER A 520 27.96 -1.61 -20.53
N ASP A 521 28.10 -0.36 -20.98
CA ASP A 521 27.22 0.75 -20.62
C ASP A 521 27.17 1.82 -21.73
N ILE A 522 26.07 2.58 -21.77
CA ILE A 522 25.87 3.69 -22.73
C ILE A 522 25.26 4.88 -22.01
N VAL A 523 25.63 6.09 -22.42
CA VAL A 523 25.05 7.33 -21.89
C VAL A 523 25.18 8.47 -22.89
N TRP A 524 24.10 9.22 -23.12
CA TRP A 524 24.15 10.46 -23.90
C TRP A 524 24.73 11.60 -23.07
N ASP A 525 25.47 12.51 -23.70
CA ASP A 525 25.86 13.74 -23.04
C ASP A 525 24.61 14.56 -22.69
N ARG A 526 24.52 14.87 -21.40
CA ARG A 526 23.39 15.55 -20.79
C ARG A 526 23.20 16.98 -21.30
N PHE A 527 24.28 17.62 -21.75
CA PHE A 527 24.29 19.02 -22.20
C PHE A 527 24.51 19.15 -23.71
N ASP A 528 24.77 18.03 -24.39
CA ASP A 528 24.99 18.00 -25.84
C ASP A 528 24.37 16.74 -26.45
N PRO A 529 23.19 16.84 -27.09
CA PRO A 529 22.48 15.68 -27.62
C PRO A 529 23.20 15.01 -28.80
N SER A 530 24.28 15.60 -29.32
CA SER A 530 25.07 15.03 -30.40
C SER A 530 26.14 14.04 -29.92
N ARG A 531 26.43 13.95 -28.62
CA ARG A 531 27.51 13.09 -28.12
C ARG A 531 26.97 11.86 -27.39
N LEU A 532 27.22 10.67 -27.94
CA LEU A 532 26.93 9.39 -27.28
C LEU A 532 28.21 8.77 -26.75
N ILE A 533 28.23 8.47 -25.46
CA ILE A 533 29.39 7.88 -24.80
C ILE A 533 29.10 6.39 -24.57
N VAL A 534 30.04 5.55 -25.00
CA VAL A 534 29.91 4.10 -24.98
C VAL A 534 31.09 3.50 -24.23
N ALA A 535 30.78 2.72 -23.19
CA ALA A 535 31.75 1.88 -22.50
C ALA A 535 31.73 0.47 -23.10
N SER A 536 32.92 -0.06 -23.36
CA SER A 536 33.09 -1.36 -24.01
C SER A 536 33.91 -2.32 -23.15
N GLU A 537 33.73 -3.63 -23.37
CA GLU A 537 34.49 -4.69 -22.69
C GLU A 537 35.99 -4.68 -23.06
N ASP A 538 36.39 -3.94 -24.10
CA ASP A 538 37.80 -3.72 -24.46
C ASP A 538 38.50 -2.65 -23.62
N CYS A 539 37.93 -2.27 -22.47
CA CYS A 539 38.44 -1.28 -21.52
C CYS A 539 38.48 0.16 -22.07
N ARG A 540 37.81 0.41 -23.20
CA ARG A 540 37.77 1.72 -23.84
C ARG A 540 36.44 2.43 -23.61
N VAL A 541 36.52 3.74 -23.47
CA VAL A 541 35.37 4.65 -23.60
C VAL A 541 35.43 5.28 -24.99
N ARG A 542 34.35 5.20 -25.76
CA ARG A 542 34.21 5.83 -27.07
C ARG A 542 33.20 6.96 -26.98
N ILE A 543 33.53 8.13 -27.53
CA ILE A 543 32.57 9.22 -27.76
C ILE A 543 32.23 9.24 -29.23
N TRP A 544 30.97 8.97 -29.56
CA TRP A 544 30.42 9.06 -30.90
C TRP A 544 29.77 10.42 -31.11
N ASN A 545 30.04 11.02 -32.27
CA ASN A 545 29.30 12.19 -32.72
C ASN A 545 28.12 11.74 -33.58
N VAL A 546 26.91 12.04 -33.12
CA VAL A 546 25.63 11.70 -33.75
C VAL A 546 24.91 12.99 -34.11
N THR A 547 25.14 13.45 -35.33
CA THR A 547 24.44 14.60 -35.91
C THR A 547 23.38 14.13 -36.92
N PRO A 548 22.40 14.97 -37.28
CA PRO A 548 21.47 14.68 -38.37
C PRO A 548 22.21 14.29 -39.67
N ASP A 549 23.30 14.99 -40.01
CA ASP A 549 24.08 14.72 -41.22
C ASP A 549 24.72 13.32 -41.20
N ASN A 550 25.24 12.89 -40.04
CA ASN A 550 25.81 11.54 -39.88
C ASN A 550 24.72 10.47 -39.87
N MET A 551 23.52 10.79 -39.39
CA MET A 551 22.37 9.88 -39.43
C MET A 551 21.88 9.63 -40.87
N GLU A 552 21.98 10.61 -41.76
CA GLU A 552 21.62 10.45 -43.18
C GLU A 552 22.70 9.73 -43.99
N SER A 553 23.97 10.05 -43.76
CA SER A 553 25.10 9.43 -44.47
C SER A 553 25.45 8.03 -43.97
N GLY A 554 25.15 7.72 -42.70
CA GLY A 554 25.54 6.48 -42.03
C GLY A 554 27.03 6.41 -41.65
N GLU A 555 27.79 7.49 -41.89
CA GLU A 555 29.22 7.58 -41.54
C GLU A 555 29.39 8.28 -40.19
N PHE A 556 29.95 7.57 -39.21
CA PHE A 556 30.14 8.08 -37.85
C PHE A 556 31.61 8.08 -37.45
N SER A 557 32.04 9.18 -36.83
CA SER A 557 33.35 9.31 -36.22
C SER A 557 33.27 9.13 -34.70
N HIS A 558 34.32 8.55 -34.10
CA HIS A 558 34.44 8.48 -32.66
C HIS A 558 35.84 8.87 -32.16
N THR A 559 35.88 9.42 -30.95
CA THR A 559 37.12 9.57 -30.16
C THR A 559 37.18 8.46 -29.12
N ARG A 560 38.38 8.00 -28.73
CA ARG A 560 38.53 6.92 -27.74
C ARG A 560 39.47 7.30 -26.60
N PHE A 561 39.15 6.83 -25.40
CA PHE A 561 39.99 6.93 -24.21
C PHE A 561 40.46 5.57 -23.75
N GLU A 562 41.74 5.48 -23.40
CA GLU A 562 42.41 4.25 -22.97
C GLU A 562 43.18 4.52 -21.68
N LYS A 563 42.55 4.29 -20.53
CA LYS A 563 43.23 4.35 -19.22
C LYS A 563 42.81 3.24 -18.27
N HIS A 564 41.56 2.80 -18.37
CA HIS A 564 41.05 1.68 -17.58
C HIS A 564 41.84 0.40 -17.88
N LYS A 565 42.03 -0.40 -16.84
CA LYS A 565 42.80 -1.66 -16.92
C LYS A 565 41.91 -2.89 -17.07
N ASP A 566 40.60 -2.71 -16.93
CA ASP A 566 39.60 -3.76 -17.03
C ASP A 566 38.31 -3.16 -17.62
N ARG A 567 37.33 -4.02 -17.91
CA ARG A 567 36.04 -3.62 -18.46
C ARG A 567 35.37 -2.59 -17.55
N ILE A 568 34.81 -1.57 -18.18
CA ILE A 568 34.12 -0.47 -17.52
C ILE A 568 32.74 -0.96 -17.08
N SER A 569 32.38 -0.72 -15.82
CA SER A 569 31.13 -1.19 -15.22
C SER A 569 30.02 -0.14 -15.23
N SER A 570 30.35 1.15 -15.14
CA SER A 570 29.38 2.23 -15.09
C SER A 570 29.97 3.55 -15.59
N LEU A 571 29.15 4.30 -16.33
CA LEU A 571 29.41 5.67 -16.75
C LEU A 571 28.36 6.63 -16.17
N THR A 572 28.78 7.78 -15.65
CA THR A 572 27.83 8.80 -15.18
C THR A 572 28.35 10.22 -15.41
N PHE A 573 27.51 11.07 -16.00
CA PHE A 573 27.83 12.48 -16.22
C PHE A 573 27.73 13.29 -14.94
N HIS A 574 28.60 14.29 -14.81
CA HIS A 574 28.45 15.30 -13.78
C HIS A 574 27.12 16.07 -14.00
N PRO A 575 26.30 16.27 -12.95
CA PRO A 575 24.93 16.75 -13.12
C PRO A 575 24.82 18.22 -13.51
N LEU A 576 25.88 19.01 -13.28
CA LEU A 576 25.88 20.47 -13.46
C LEU A 576 27.04 21.04 -14.29
N ALA A 577 28.06 20.24 -14.56
CA ALA A 577 29.29 20.73 -15.17
C ALA A 577 29.43 20.11 -16.55
N SER A 578 29.58 20.94 -17.57
CA SER A 578 29.74 20.45 -18.94
C SER A 578 30.99 19.60 -19.07
N SER A 579 30.93 18.56 -19.89
CA SER A 579 32.09 17.77 -20.32
C SER A 579 32.78 16.94 -19.23
N LEU A 580 32.23 16.86 -18.01
CA LEU A 580 32.77 15.98 -16.97
C LEU A 580 32.00 14.66 -16.89
N ILE A 581 32.74 13.56 -16.94
CA ILE A 581 32.19 12.21 -16.77
C ILE A 581 32.99 11.44 -15.73
N ALA A 582 32.29 10.67 -14.89
CA ALA A 582 32.89 9.68 -14.01
C ALA A 582 32.71 8.29 -14.61
N SER A 583 33.76 7.48 -14.53
CA SER A 583 33.76 6.08 -14.96
C SER A 583 34.41 5.18 -13.93
N ALA A 584 33.91 3.97 -13.84
CA ALA A 584 34.46 2.94 -12.98
C ALA A 584 34.69 1.64 -13.76
N ASP A 585 35.73 0.90 -13.40
CA ASP A 585 36.00 -0.43 -13.95
C ASP A 585 35.92 -1.54 -12.90
N TYR A 586 36.13 -2.77 -13.37
CA TYR A 586 36.18 -3.97 -12.52
C TYR A 586 37.50 -4.13 -11.75
N TYR A 587 38.55 -3.36 -12.07
CA TYR A 587 39.84 -3.33 -11.38
C TYR A 587 39.97 -2.08 -10.48
N PRO A 588 38.99 -1.93 -9.56
CA PRO A 588 38.61 -0.72 -8.81
C PRO A 588 39.22 0.66 -9.18
N GLN A 589 39.30 1.02 -10.47
CA GLN A 589 39.71 2.37 -10.86
C GLN A 589 38.48 3.26 -10.97
N LEU A 590 38.48 4.35 -10.22
CA LEU A 590 37.46 5.39 -10.29
C LEU A 590 38.10 6.67 -10.85
N LEU A 591 37.67 7.04 -12.06
CA LEU A 591 38.29 8.11 -12.84
C LEU A 591 37.24 9.17 -13.19
N ILE A 592 37.64 10.44 -13.11
CA ILE A 592 36.87 11.58 -13.61
C ILE A 592 37.64 12.22 -14.75
N TRP A 593 36.95 12.40 -15.87
CA TRP A 593 37.52 12.83 -17.14
C TRP A 593 36.88 14.13 -17.58
N ASP A 594 37.68 14.92 -18.29
CA ASP A 594 37.17 15.98 -19.14
C ASP A 594 37.13 15.50 -20.59
N LEU A 595 35.93 15.50 -21.18
CA LEU A 595 35.67 15.06 -22.55
C LEU A 595 36.29 15.98 -23.60
N ILE A 596 36.55 17.26 -23.25
CA ILE A 596 37.15 18.22 -24.20
C ILE A 596 38.66 17.97 -24.28
N SER A 597 39.35 18.04 -23.14
CA SER A 597 40.80 17.80 -23.09
C SER A 597 41.19 16.34 -23.28
N CYS A 598 40.23 15.41 -23.22
CA CYS A 598 40.47 13.99 -23.42
C CYS A 598 41.38 13.37 -22.34
N GLU A 599 41.40 13.96 -21.15
CA GLU A 599 42.32 13.64 -20.05
C GLU A 599 41.58 13.23 -18.77
N VAL A 600 42.22 12.35 -17.99
CA VAL A 600 41.83 12.08 -16.60
C VAL A 600 42.23 13.28 -15.75
N LYS A 601 41.26 13.91 -15.10
CA LYS A 601 41.51 15.05 -14.19
C LYS A 601 41.62 14.63 -12.74
N ILE A 602 40.83 13.64 -12.31
CA ILE A 602 40.86 13.13 -10.92
C ILE A 602 40.87 11.60 -10.94
N THR A 603 41.70 11.02 -10.08
CA THR A 603 41.71 9.58 -9.78
C THR A 603 41.39 9.41 -8.30
N LEU A 604 40.35 8.62 -7.99
CA LEU A 604 39.90 8.36 -6.64
C LEU A 604 40.35 6.96 -6.19
N ASN A 605 40.70 6.83 -4.93
CA ASN A 605 41.13 5.59 -4.30
C ASN A 605 39.89 4.76 -3.95
N SER A 606 39.61 3.71 -4.70
CA SER A 606 38.50 2.81 -4.39
C SER A 606 38.97 1.50 -3.72
N SER A 607 38.07 0.83 -2.99
CA SER A 607 38.41 -0.41 -2.28
C SER A 607 38.76 -1.54 -3.26
N ALA A 608 39.37 -2.63 -2.79
CA ALA A 608 39.81 -3.74 -3.64
C ALA A 608 38.69 -4.51 -4.38
N ALA A 609 37.42 -4.15 -4.23
CA ALA A 609 36.28 -4.82 -4.85
C ALA A 609 35.78 -4.11 -6.12
N PRO A 610 35.29 -4.85 -7.14
CA PRO A 610 34.74 -4.25 -8.36
C PRO A 610 33.57 -3.30 -8.09
N ILE A 611 33.60 -2.13 -8.74
CA ILE A 611 32.52 -1.14 -8.66
C ILE A 611 31.36 -1.56 -9.59
N ILE A 612 30.12 -1.38 -9.13
CA ILE A 612 28.91 -1.77 -9.87
C ILE A 612 28.00 -0.59 -10.22
N SER A 613 28.02 0.50 -9.44
CA SER A 613 27.16 1.66 -9.70
C SER A 613 27.80 2.95 -9.20
N LEU A 614 27.60 4.02 -9.97
CA LEU A 614 28.02 5.39 -9.65
C LEU A 614 26.81 6.33 -9.64
N SER A 615 26.81 7.33 -8.75
CA SER A 615 25.82 8.41 -8.78
C SER A 615 26.35 9.69 -8.16
N TRP A 616 26.24 10.80 -8.89
CA TRP A 616 26.58 12.13 -8.40
C TRP A 616 25.47 12.71 -7.52
N SER A 617 25.85 13.45 -6.47
CA SER A 617 24.94 14.28 -5.69
C SER A 617 24.29 15.35 -6.57
N PRO A 618 23.09 15.86 -6.24
CA PRO A 618 22.40 16.85 -7.09
C PRO A 618 23.19 18.15 -7.31
N ASP A 619 24.08 18.50 -6.39
CA ASP A 619 25.01 19.65 -6.53
C ASP A 619 26.34 19.29 -7.24
N GLY A 620 26.60 18.02 -7.54
CA GLY A 620 27.87 17.58 -8.15
C GLY A 620 29.09 17.68 -7.23
N CYS A 621 28.92 17.95 -5.94
CA CYS A 621 30.05 18.04 -5.00
C CYS A 621 30.52 16.66 -4.49
N GLN A 622 29.65 15.65 -4.56
CA GLN A 622 29.89 14.32 -4.01
C GLN A 622 29.56 13.23 -5.04
N LEU A 623 30.31 12.13 -4.99
CA LEU A 623 30.13 10.97 -5.84
C LEU A 623 29.93 9.73 -4.95
N ALA A 624 28.74 9.13 -5.04
CA ALA A 624 28.43 7.87 -4.39
C ALA A 624 28.84 6.69 -5.28
N VAL A 625 29.46 5.69 -4.68
CA VAL A 625 30.06 4.54 -5.33
C VAL A 625 29.61 3.29 -4.58
N PHE A 626 29.02 2.33 -5.28
CA PHE A 626 28.62 1.05 -4.71
C PHE A 626 29.40 -0.09 -5.36
N ASN A 627 29.93 -1.01 -4.55
CA ASN A 627 30.80 -2.11 -5.00
C ASN A 627 30.18 -3.50 -4.75
N LYS A 628 30.84 -4.54 -5.26
CA LYS A 628 30.42 -5.95 -5.09
C LYS A 628 30.55 -6.49 -3.67
N ASP A 629 31.26 -5.82 -2.78
CA ASP A 629 31.35 -6.22 -1.36
C ASP A 629 30.20 -5.64 -0.52
N SER A 630 29.16 -5.13 -1.19
CA SER A 630 28.00 -4.48 -0.55
C SER A 630 28.38 -3.23 0.24
N ILE A 631 29.49 -2.57 -0.12
CA ILE A 631 29.93 -1.33 0.51
C ILE A 631 29.54 -0.16 -0.38
N VAL A 632 28.95 0.86 0.23
CA VAL A 632 28.79 2.18 -0.38
C VAL A 632 29.83 3.14 0.20
N CYS A 633 30.50 3.86 -0.69
CA CYS A 633 31.42 4.94 -0.35
C CYS A 633 30.93 6.23 -0.99
N VAL A 634 31.10 7.35 -0.29
CA VAL A 634 30.88 8.68 -0.84
C VAL A 634 32.22 9.40 -0.87
N TYR A 635 32.56 9.97 -2.01
CA TYR A 635 33.77 10.75 -2.24
C TYR A 635 33.38 12.21 -2.42
N SER A 636 34.24 13.12 -1.97
CA SER A 636 34.22 14.51 -2.42
C SER A 636 35.45 14.73 -3.29
N PRO A 637 35.32 14.63 -4.63
CA PRO A 637 36.49 14.52 -5.51
C PRO A 637 37.48 15.69 -5.43
N LEU A 638 36.99 16.88 -5.09
CA LEU A 638 37.80 18.09 -4.94
C LEU A 638 38.49 18.20 -3.57
N GLN A 639 38.07 17.44 -2.57
CA GLN A 639 38.68 17.43 -1.24
C GLN A 639 39.85 16.44 -1.14
N GLY A 640 39.78 15.33 -1.88
CA GLY A 640 40.84 14.33 -1.89
C GLY A 640 40.43 13.04 -2.59
N PRO A 641 41.37 12.10 -2.75
CA PRO A 641 41.13 10.83 -3.44
C PRO A 641 40.39 9.80 -2.59
N ASP A 642 40.39 9.95 -1.27
CA ASP A 642 39.84 8.98 -0.32
C ASP A 642 38.33 9.22 -0.04
N PRO A 643 37.58 8.19 0.36
CA PRO A 643 36.16 8.35 0.67
C PRO A 643 35.97 9.20 1.94
N VAL A 644 35.00 10.12 1.91
CA VAL A 644 34.62 10.96 3.06
C VAL A 644 33.57 10.30 3.94
N TRP A 645 32.86 9.29 3.41
CA TRP A 645 31.85 8.54 4.13
C TRP A 645 31.70 7.12 3.58
N GLN A 646 31.34 6.17 4.43
CA GLN A 646 31.20 4.76 4.08
C GLN A 646 30.09 4.09 4.91
N ALA A 647 29.33 3.17 4.28
CA ALA A 647 28.37 2.31 4.95
C ALA A 647 28.21 0.96 4.23
N THR A 648 27.47 0.05 4.85
CA THR A 648 27.13 -1.27 4.29
C THR A 648 25.71 -1.23 3.71
N GLY A 649 25.59 -1.54 2.42
CA GLY A 649 24.33 -1.65 1.67
C GLY A 649 23.69 -3.05 1.73
N PRO A 650 22.78 -3.37 0.78
CA PRO A 650 22.13 -4.67 0.66
C PRO A 650 23.13 -5.83 0.68
N SER A 651 22.85 -6.88 1.46
CA SER A 651 23.85 -7.89 1.85
C SER A 651 24.36 -8.82 0.74
N SER A 652 23.86 -8.68 -0.50
CA SER A 652 24.33 -9.42 -1.67
C SER A 652 25.07 -8.53 -2.66
N GLY A 653 26.30 -8.96 -3.01
CA GLY A 653 27.14 -8.36 -4.04
C GLY A 653 26.76 -8.67 -5.50
N LYS A 654 25.58 -9.27 -5.75
CA LYS A 654 25.19 -9.73 -7.09
C LYS A 654 25.01 -8.58 -8.09
N ALA A 655 24.24 -7.57 -7.69
CA ALA A 655 24.02 -6.32 -8.41
C ALA A 655 23.35 -5.31 -7.48
N GLY A 656 23.49 -4.03 -7.81
CA GLY A 656 22.82 -2.95 -7.11
C GLY A 656 22.95 -1.63 -7.85
N ARG A 657 22.04 -0.70 -7.55
CA ARG A 657 22.02 0.65 -8.11
C ARG A 657 21.97 1.66 -6.97
N VAL A 658 22.89 2.61 -6.99
CA VAL A 658 22.92 3.73 -6.05
C VAL A 658 22.40 4.98 -6.76
N ILE A 659 21.52 5.73 -6.10
CA ILE A 659 21.06 7.05 -6.55
C ILE A 659 20.99 8.03 -5.38
N TRP A 660 21.17 9.31 -5.64
CA TRP A 660 20.89 10.36 -4.66
C TRP A 660 19.42 10.79 -4.72
N LEU A 661 18.81 10.99 -3.55
CA LEU A 661 17.47 11.56 -3.40
C LEU A 661 17.50 13.02 -2.91
N SER A 662 18.58 13.43 -2.24
CA SER A 662 18.82 14.81 -1.81
C SER A 662 20.33 15.03 -1.62
N GLN A 663 20.76 16.16 -1.04
CA GLN A 663 22.18 16.40 -0.74
C GLN A 663 22.78 15.47 0.32
N THR A 664 21.92 14.82 1.12
CA THR A 664 22.34 13.99 2.25
C THR A 664 21.73 12.60 2.23
N ARG A 665 20.88 12.30 1.25
CA ARG A 665 20.09 11.07 1.20
C ARG A 665 20.46 10.26 -0.02
N ILE A 666 20.86 9.01 0.22
CA ILE A 666 21.23 8.05 -0.82
C ILE A 666 20.28 6.86 -0.74
N LEU A 667 19.81 6.37 -1.88
CA LEU A 667 19.06 5.13 -2.00
C LEU A 667 19.87 4.09 -2.75
N ILE A 668 19.91 2.87 -2.20
CA ILE A 668 20.59 1.74 -2.82
C ILE A 668 19.57 0.63 -3.03
N SER A 669 19.30 0.27 -4.28
CA SER A 669 18.56 -0.95 -4.61
C SER A 669 19.54 -2.12 -4.80
N GLY A 670 19.13 -3.31 -4.38
CA GLY A 670 19.98 -4.50 -4.46
C GLY A 670 19.25 -5.76 -4.03
N PHE A 671 20.03 -6.76 -3.62
CA PHE A 671 19.52 -8.05 -3.16
C PHE A 671 20.03 -8.33 -1.74
N GLU A 672 19.21 -9.01 -0.94
CA GLU A 672 19.70 -9.67 0.28
C GLU A 672 20.30 -11.03 -0.06
N LYS A 673 21.08 -11.62 0.87
CA LYS A 673 21.64 -12.97 0.70
C LYS A 673 20.60 -14.06 0.39
N THR A 674 19.35 -13.84 0.81
CA THR A 674 18.19 -14.70 0.50
C THR A 674 17.71 -14.62 -0.96
N GLY A 675 18.22 -13.66 -1.74
CA GLY A 675 17.76 -13.37 -3.10
C GLY A 675 16.56 -12.40 -3.17
N THR A 676 16.07 -11.92 -2.04
CA THR A 676 14.98 -10.94 -1.98
C THR A 676 15.46 -9.59 -2.49
N LYS A 677 14.67 -8.93 -3.35
CA LYS A 677 14.97 -7.57 -3.81
C LYS A 677 14.63 -6.57 -2.72
N VAL A 678 15.56 -5.68 -2.45
CA VAL A 678 15.44 -4.66 -1.41
C VAL A 678 15.93 -3.31 -1.91
N PHE A 679 15.50 -2.25 -1.25
CA PHE A 679 16.20 -0.98 -1.32
C PHE A 679 16.36 -0.38 0.08
N HIS A 680 17.53 0.22 0.31
CA HIS A 680 17.94 0.83 1.56
C HIS A 680 18.05 2.33 1.36
N LEU A 681 17.55 3.11 2.32
CA LEU A 681 17.70 4.57 2.37
C LEU A 681 18.75 4.93 3.41
N PHE A 682 19.72 5.75 3.04
CA PHE A 682 20.82 6.20 3.88
C PHE A 682 20.79 7.72 4.11
N ASP A 683 21.29 8.13 5.28
CA ASP A 683 21.68 9.51 5.61
C ASP A 683 23.21 9.61 5.67
N THR A 684 23.83 10.38 4.77
CA THR A 684 25.28 10.56 4.72
C THR A 684 25.83 11.43 5.84
N LEU A 685 24.97 12.12 6.59
CA LEU A 685 25.39 12.86 7.80
C LEU A 685 25.57 11.95 9.02
N LYS A 686 25.03 10.73 8.96
CA LYS A 686 25.09 9.74 10.04
C LYS A 686 26.08 8.64 9.66
N THR A 687 26.71 8.01 10.64
CA THR A 687 27.68 6.92 10.43
C THR A 687 27.27 5.65 11.17
N GLY A 688 27.74 4.50 10.71
CA GLY A 688 27.44 3.22 11.36
C GLY A 688 26.04 2.70 11.05
N SER A 689 25.38 2.07 12.03
CA SER A 689 24.00 1.54 11.87
C SER A 689 22.97 2.63 11.65
N ASP A 690 23.18 3.81 12.24
CA ASP A 690 22.23 4.92 12.24
C ASP A 690 22.18 5.64 10.89
N ALA A 691 23.15 5.34 10.02
CA ALA A 691 23.13 5.75 8.63
C ALA A 691 21.93 5.18 7.87
N ILE A 692 21.44 3.99 8.21
CA ILE A 692 20.32 3.35 7.52
C ILE A 692 19.01 3.89 8.11
N LEU A 693 18.30 4.68 7.32
CA LEU A 693 17.00 5.25 7.70
C LEU A 693 15.83 4.30 7.45
N SER A 694 15.90 3.50 6.38
CA SER A 694 14.82 2.58 6.01
C SER A 694 15.33 1.43 5.15
N VAL A 695 14.72 0.25 5.31
CA VAL A 695 14.99 -0.94 4.50
C VAL A 695 13.66 -1.52 4.06
N ILE A 696 13.41 -1.52 2.76
CA ILE A 696 12.15 -1.97 2.17
C ILE A 696 12.40 -3.17 1.27
N SER A 697 11.61 -4.22 1.43
CA SER A 697 11.65 -5.45 0.61
C SER A 697 10.46 -5.49 -0.34
N ILE A 698 10.71 -5.74 -1.63
CA ILE A 698 9.65 -5.90 -2.64
C ILE A 698 9.57 -7.37 -3.05
N THR A 699 8.49 -8.06 -2.66
CA THR A 699 8.30 -9.49 -2.90
C THR A 699 7.44 -9.82 -4.12
N ASN A 700 6.70 -8.85 -4.67
CA ASN A 700 5.79 -9.05 -5.80
C ASN A 700 6.46 -8.78 -7.16
N VAL A 701 7.71 -9.23 -7.34
CA VAL A 701 8.46 -9.07 -8.60
C VAL A 701 8.93 -10.43 -9.09
N SER A 702 8.35 -10.88 -10.19
CA SER A 702 8.60 -12.22 -10.74
C SER A 702 9.96 -12.34 -11.43
N SER A 703 10.43 -11.25 -12.06
CA SER A 703 11.73 -11.21 -12.75
C SER A 703 12.92 -11.37 -11.79
N PRO A 704 14.00 -12.08 -12.17
CA PRO A 704 15.23 -12.18 -11.38
C PRO A 704 16.14 -10.92 -11.46
N SER A 705 15.81 -9.94 -12.30
CA SER A 705 16.62 -8.74 -12.54
C SER A 705 16.60 -7.74 -11.38
N LEU A 706 17.53 -6.78 -11.38
CA LEU A 706 17.63 -5.73 -10.37
C LEU A 706 16.43 -4.77 -10.40
N LEU A 707 16.05 -4.23 -9.23
CA LEU A 707 15.16 -3.07 -9.12
C LEU A 707 15.91 -1.81 -9.53
N ILE A 708 15.53 -1.16 -10.63
CA ILE A 708 16.16 0.06 -11.11
C ILE A 708 15.35 1.27 -10.59
N PRO A 709 15.91 2.10 -9.69
CA PRO A 709 15.23 3.27 -9.17
C PRO A 709 15.37 4.47 -10.11
N HIS A 710 14.29 5.19 -10.34
CA HIS A 710 14.27 6.47 -11.04
C HIS A 710 13.56 7.50 -10.17
N PHE A 711 14.27 8.55 -9.78
CA PHE A 711 13.77 9.58 -8.88
C PHE A 711 13.52 10.89 -9.63
N ASP A 712 12.32 11.45 -9.48
CA ASP A 712 11.97 12.79 -9.93
C ASP A 712 12.01 13.75 -8.72
N SER A 713 13.03 14.60 -8.68
CA SER A 713 13.25 15.56 -7.60
C SER A 713 12.18 16.63 -7.50
N ASP A 714 11.48 16.94 -8.60
CA ASP A 714 10.48 18.01 -8.62
C ASP A 714 9.19 17.55 -7.94
N THR A 715 8.83 16.28 -8.10
CA THR A 715 7.59 15.70 -7.56
C THR A 715 7.82 14.80 -6.35
N ASN A 716 9.09 14.53 -6.01
CA ASN A 716 9.51 13.50 -5.07
C ASN A 716 8.95 12.10 -5.40
N LEU A 717 8.65 11.82 -6.67
CA LEU A 717 8.20 10.50 -7.10
C LEU A 717 9.38 9.59 -7.39
N LEU A 718 9.34 8.38 -6.84
CA LEU A 718 10.32 7.33 -7.02
C LEU A 718 9.66 6.16 -7.75
N PHE A 719 10.17 5.85 -8.94
CA PHE A 719 9.72 4.73 -9.76
C PHE A 719 10.72 3.60 -9.67
N PHE A 720 10.26 2.39 -9.41
CA PHE A 720 11.05 1.17 -9.54
C PHE A 720 10.61 0.38 -10.75
N THR A 721 11.56 0.11 -11.64
CA THR A 721 11.38 -0.73 -12.82
C THR A 721 12.25 -1.98 -12.71
N THR A 722 11.94 -3.01 -13.49
CA THR A 722 12.72 -4.24 -13.52
C THR A 722 12.71 -4.83 -14.93
N ARG A 723 13.89 -5.21 -15.44
CA ARG A 723 14.01 -5.85 -16.76
C ARG A 723 13.24 -7.18 -16.76
N GLY A 724 12.33 -7.34 -17.69
CA GLY A 724 11.46 -8.51 -17.84
C GLY A 724 10.13 -8.43 -17.06
N GLU A 725 9.84 -7.32 -16.39
CA GLU A 725 8.57 -7.14 -15.66
C GLU A 725 7.59 -6.26 -16.46
N SER A 726 6.29 -6.45 -16.22
CA SER A 726 5.24 -5.58 -16.73
C SER A 726 4.77 -4.54 -15.72
N SER A 727 5.20 -4.62 -14.47
CA SER A 727 4.75 -3.70 -13.42
C SER A 727 5.79 -2.62 -13.13
N VAL A 728 5.33 -1.38 -12.94
CA VAL A 728 6.13 -0.26 -12.42
C VAL A 728 5.62 0.08 -11.03
N PHE A 729 6.48 -0.01 -10.04
CA PHE A 729 6.15 0.36 -8.66
C PHE A 729 6.43 1.84 -8.47
N VAL A 730 5.52 2.55 -7.83
CA VAL A 730 5.62 4.00 -7.65
C VAL A 730 5.51 4.31 -6.17
N TYR A 731 6.42 5.13 -5.67
CA TYR A 731 6.44 5.62 -4.30
C TYR A 731 6.56 7.14 -4.32
N GLU A 732 5.90 7.81 -3.38
CA GLU A 732 6.22 9.19 -3.03
C GLU A 732 7.27 9.18 -1.92
N TYR A 733 8.40 9.86 -2.15
CA TYR A 733 9.48 10.02 -1.19
C TYR A 733 9.20 11.23 -0.28
N LEU A 734 9.35 11.01 1.02
CA LEU A 734 9.01 11.96 2.07
C LEU A 734 10.28 12.23 2.88
N PRO A 735 11.03 13.30 2.59
CA PRO A 735 12.36 13.51 3.17
C PRO A 735 12.37 13.62 4.69
N SER A 736 11.29 14.13 5.28
CA SER A 736 11.17 14.47 6.70
C SER A 736 10.18 13.59 7.48
N ASP A 737 9.34 12.81 6.79
CA ASP A 737 8.25 12.06 7.42
C ASP A 737 8.57 10.56 7.43
N HIS A 738 8.39 9.89 8.57
CA HIS A 738 8.42 8.43 8.62
C HIS A 738 6.98 7.88 8.53
N PRO A 739 6.68 6.89 7.66
CA PRO A 739 7.60 6.20 6.74
C PRO A 739 8.04 7.09 5.57
N TYR A 740 9.34 7.06 5.26
CA TYR A 740 9.98 7.88 4.20
C TYR A 740 9.46 7.62 2.79
N PHE A 741 8.71 6.53 2.58
CA PHE A 741 8.16 6.15 1.29
C PHE A 741 6.70 5.82 1.46
N PHE A 742 5.86 6.42 0.63
CA PHE A 742 4.43 6.15 0.57
C PHE A 742 4.10 5.49 -0.77
N ALA A 743 3.60 4.25 -0.75
CA ALA A 743 3.32 3.51 -1.97
C ALA A 743 2.09 4.08 -2.71
N LEU A 744 2.27 4.40 -3.99
CA LEU A 744 1.19 4.80 -4.89
C LEU A 744 0.71 3.61 -5.73
N SER A 745 -0.36 3.80 -6.49
CA SER A 745 -0.88 2.75 -7.38
C SER A 745 0.18 2.33 -8.41
N ALA A 746 0.55 1.04 -8.38
CA ALA A 746 1.47 0.48 -9.35
C ALA A 746 0.84 0.48 -10.75
N LEU A 747 1.64 0.78 -11.77
CA LEU A 747 1.21 0.73 -13.17
C LEU A 747 1.45 -0.67 -13.72
N SER A 748 0.39 -1.30 -14.23
CA SER A 748 0.49 -2.56 -14.97
C SER A 748 0.54 -2.28 -16.48
N LEU A 749 1.65 -2.64 -17.11
CA LEU A 749 1.87 -2.50 -18.55
C LEU A 749 1.39 -3.77 -19.28
N PRO A 750 1.00 -3.69 -20.56
CA PRO A 750 0.39 -4.82 -21.29
C PRO A 750 1.33 -6.01 -21.55
N SER A 751 2.64 -5.80 -21.45
CA SER A 751 3.67 -6.79 -21.80
C SER A 751 4.90 -6.62 -20.90
N GLN A 752 5.91 -7.46 -21.05
CA GLN A 752 7.18 -7.30 -20.32
C GLN A 752 8.03 -6.19 -20.95
N SER A 753 8.65 -5.38 -20.10
CA SER A 753 9.53 -4.28 -20.51
C SER A 753 10.99 -4.69 -20.31
N GLN A 754 11.88 -4.31 -21.20
CA GLN A 754 13.32 -4.50 -21.02
C GLN A 754 13.91 -3.36 -20.19
N GLU A 755 13.50 -2.13 -20.47
CA GLU A 755 13.83 -0.95 -19.66
C GLU A 755 12.83 0.18 -19.98
N LEU A 756 12.64 1.08 -19.02
CA LEU A 756 11.93 2.33 -19.22
C LEU A 756 12.93 3.47 -19.06
N TYR A 757 12.94 4.39 -20.01
CA TYR A 757 13.72 5.61 -19.95
C TYR A 757 12.78 6.79 -19.67
N PHE A 758 13.08 7.54 -18.61
CA PHE A 758 12.31 8.69 -18.18
C PHE A 758 12.92 9.97 -18.77
N PHE A 759 12.09 10.80 -19.39
CA PHE A 759 12.56 12.05 -20.00
C PHE A 759 12.74 13.17 -18.97
N PRO A 760 13.59 14.17 -19.25
CA PRO A 760 13.65 15.41 -18.48
C PRO A 760 12.28 16.09 -18.35
N LYS A 761 12.09 16.85 -17.26
CA LYS A 761 10.80 17.48 -16.94
C LYS A 761 10.25 18.37 -18.07
N VAL A 762 11.12 19.03 -18.82
CA VAL A 762 10.77 19.85 -19.99
C VAL A 762 10.06 19.09 -21.12
N ALA A 763 10.19 17.77 -21.17
CA ALA A 763 9.50 16.96 -22.18
C ALA A 763 8.04 16.63 -21.81
N CYS A 764 7.63 16.91 -20.57
CA CYS A 764 6.31 16.61 -20.05
C CYS A 764 5.27 17.63 -20.53
N GLN A 765 4.08 17.17 -20.90
CA GLN A 765 2.98 18.05 -21.29
C GLN A 765 2.31 18.69 -20.07
N VAL A 766 2.88 19.81 -19.63
CA VAL A 766 2.46 20.55 -18.42
C VAL A 766 0.99 20.96 -18.45
N ARG A 767 0.47 21.41 -19.60
CA ARG A 767 -0.95 21.81 -19.77
C ARG A 767 -1.92 20.65 -19.50
N ASP A 768 -1.48 19.42 -19.74
CA ASP A 768 -2.25 18.19 -19.53
C ASP A 768 -2.07 17.60 -18.13
N SER A 769 -1.35 18.29 -17.23
CA SER A 769 -0.95 17.76 -15.92
C SER A 769 -0.18 16.43 -16.02
N GLU A 770 0.58 16.26 -17.10
CA GLU A 770 1.52 15.15 -17.26
C GLU A 770 2.77 15.43 -16.44
N VAL A 771 2.97 14.66 -15.37
CA VAL A 771 4.08 14.88 -14.44
C VAL A 771 5.31 14.06 -14.81
N VAL A 772 5.13 12.96 -15.56
CA VAL A 772 6.23 12.12 -16.03
C VAL A 772 5.94 11.66 -17.44
N ARG A 773 6.97 11.66 -18.29
CA ARG A 773 6.92 11.16 -19.67
C ARG A 773 8.17 10.33 -19.95
N GLY A 774 8.05 9.32 -20.80
CA GLY A 774 9.18 8.46 -21.13
C GLY A 774 8.93 7.55 -22.32
N VAL A 775 9.92 6.72 -22.60
CA VAL A 775 9.84 5.63 -23.57
C VAL A 775 10.13 4.30 -22.92
N ARG A 776 9.36 3.30 -23.32
CA ARG A 776 9.46 1.93 -22.86
C ARG A 776 10.02 1.08 -23.98
N LEU A 777 11.14 0.41 -23.72
CA LEU A 777 11.71 -0.59 -24.61
C LEU A 777 11.12 -1.97 -24.29
N THR A 778 10.50 -2.62 -25.27
CA THR A 778 10.10 -4.04 -25.21
C THR A 778 11.11 -4.90 -25.97
N GLN A 779 10.83 -6.19 -26.15
CA GLN A 779 11.69 -7.06 -26.97
C GLN A 779 11.76 -6.64 -28.46
N SER A 780 10.78 -5.88 -28.95
CA SER A 780 10.69 -5.54 -30.38
C SER A 780 10.02 -4.20 -30.68
N SER A 781 9.69 -3.40 -29.67
CA SER A 781 9.04 -2.10 -29.82
C SER A 781 9.58 -1.03 -28.87
N LEU A 782 9.47 0.23 -29.29
CA LEU A 782 9.60 1.42 -28.45
C LEU A 782 8.24 2.08 -28.32
N GLU A 783 7.78 2.21 -27.08
CA GLU A 783 6.42 2.65 -26.76
C GLU A 783 6.47 3.87 -25.84
N LEU A 784 5.88 4.99 -26.26
CA LEU A 784 5.78 6.17 -25.42
C LEU A 784 4.79 5.93 -24.26
N PHE A 785 5.12 6.44 -23.09
CA PHE A 785 4.27 6.40 -21.90
C PHE A 785 4.30 7.71 -21.12
N GLY A 786 3.28 7.94 -20.30
CA GLY A 786 3.25 9.07 -19.38
C GLY A 786 2.40 8.80 -18.15
N PHE A 787 2.68 9.55 -17.08
CA PHE A 787 1.86 9.61 -15.87
C PHE A 787 1.22 10.99 -15.77
N LYS A 788 -0.10 11.02 -15.64
CA LYS A 788 -0.89 12.24 -15.53
C LYS A 788 -1.64 12.28 -14.20
N VAL A 789 -1.81 13.48 -13.65
CA VAL A 789 -2.68 13.71 -12.49
C VAL A 789 -3.98 14.38 -12.99
N PRO A 790 -5.15 13.71 -12.94
CA PRO A 790 -6.39 14.29 -13.40
C PRO A 790 -6.77 15.56 -12.60
N ARG A 791 -6.95 16.68 -13.31
CA ARG A 791 -7.34 17.97 -12.71
C ARG A 791 -8.58 18.53 -13.41
N VAL A 792 -9.35 19.32 -12.66
CA VAL A 792 -10.64 19.89 -13.12
C VAL A 792 -10.47 21.28 -13.72
N ARG A 793 -9.45 22.02 -13.29
CA ARG A 793 -9.17 23.42 -13.65
C ARG A 793 -7.93 23.51 -14.54
N ASN A 794 -7.94 22.82 -15.67
CA ASN A 794 -6.77 22.67 -16.55
C ASN A 794 -6.47 23.96 -17.34
N GLU A 795 -7.37 24.95 -17.27
CA GLU A 795 -7.13 26.30 -17.78
C GLU A 795 -6.09 27.08 -16.96
N PHE A 796 -5.77 26.64 -15.73
CA PHE A 796 -4.71 27.21 -14.90
C PHE A 796 -3.48 26.32 -14.88
N PHE A 797 -2.30 26.93 -14.74
CA PHE A 797 -1.05 26.20 -14.52
C PHE A 797 -1.04 25.56 -13.13
N GLN A 798 -0.84 24.25 -13.05
CA GLN A 798 -0.85 23.48 -11.80
C GLN A 798 0.48 23.66 -11.05
N ASP A 799 0.70 24.83 -10.45
CA ASP A 799 1.93 25.18 -9.73
C ASP A 799 2.18 24.36 -8.45
N ASP A 800 1.18 23.58 -8.01
CA ASP A 800 1.31 22.56 -6.96
C ASP A 800 1.94 21.25 -7.45
N LEU A 801 1.84 20.94 -8.75
CA LEU A 801 2.43 19.75 -9.37
C LEU A 801 3.78 20.02 -10.04
N PHE A 802 4.00 21.27 -10.45
CA PHE A 802 5.20 21.72 -11.16
C PHE A 802 5.85 22.87 -10.38
N PRO A 803 6.58 22.56 -9.29
CA PRO A 803 7.40 23.56 -8.63
C PRO A 803 8.52 24.05 -9.58
N PRO A 804 9.23 25.14 -9.24
CA PRO A 804 10.38 25.58 -10.01
C PRO A 804 11.41 24.44 -10.19
N THR A 805 11.58 24.00 -11.43
CA THR A 805 12.41 22.86 -11.82
C THR A 805 13.87 23.27 -11.92
N GLN A 806 14.78 22.41 -11.48
CA GLN A 806 16.21 22.59 -11.74
C GLN A 806 16.52 22.24 -13.21
N PRO A 807 17.15 23.12 -14.00
CA PRO A 807 17.44 22.82 -15.40
C PRO A 807 18.47 21.70 -15.47
N THR A 808 18.05 20.56 -16.02
CA THR A 808 18.90 19.37 -16.17
C THR A 808 19.59 19.30 -17.53
N TRP A 809 19.17 20.13 -18.49
CA TRP A 809 19.63 20.16 -19.88
C TRP A 809 20.65 21.28 -20.17
N GLU A 810 20.93 22.16 -19.20
CA GLU A 810 21.89 23.25 -19.33
C GLU A 810 22.97 23.16 -18.24
N PRO A 811 24.27 23.31 -18.59
CA PRO A 811 25.33 23.29 -17.60
C PRO A 811 25.32 24.59 -16.78
N VAL A 812 25.63 24.49 -15.50
CA VAL A 812 25.83 25.62 -14.57
C VAL A 812 27.30 26.03 -14.54
N LEU A 813 28.20 25.06 -14.70
CA LEU A 813 29.64 25.26 -14.64
C LEU A 813 30.31 24.63 -15.88
N THR A 814 31.47 25.16 -16.23
CA THR A 814 32.42 24.45 -17.09
C THR A 814 33.24 23.44 -16.27
N ALA A 815 33.88 22.49 -16.96
CA ALA A 815 34.79 21.53 -16.33
C ALA A 815 35.92 22.24 -15.54
N GLU A 816 36.53 23.27 -16.13
CA GLU A 816 37.61 24.05 -15.52
C GLU A 816 37.16 24.80 -14.26
N GLU A 817 35.98 25.43 -14.31
CA GLU A 817 35.41 26.13 -13.16
C GLU A 817 35.14 25.19 -11.99
N TRP A 818 34.55 24.02 -12.25
CA TRP A 818 34.31 23.03 -11.20
C TRP A 818 35.63 22.51 -10.62
N LEU A 819 36.61 22.19 -11.47
CA LEU A 819 37.95 21.74 -11.04
C LEU A 819 38.70 22.79 -10.21
N SER A 820 38.42 24.08 -10.43
CA SER A 820 38.98 25.18 -9.63
C SER A 820 38.35 25.31 -8.23
N GLY A 821 37.31 24.53 -7.93
CA GLY A 821 36.58 24.57 -6.65
C GLY A 821 35.42 25.57 -6.61
N LYS A 822 35.01 26.13 -7.76
CA LYS A 822 33.84 27.01 -7.83
C LYS A 822 32.59 26.20 -7.49
N LYS A 823 31.86 26.64 -6.47
CA LYS A 823 30.58 26.02 -6.10
C LYS A 823 29.48 26.42 -7.10
N PRO A 824 28.62 25.47 -7.51
CA PRO A 824 27.53 25.77 -8.43
C PRO A 824 26.45 26.60 -7.74
N GLU A 825 25.98 27.65 -8.41
CA GLU A 825 24.78 28.38 -8.01
C GLU A 825 23.54 27.68 -8.59
N LEU A 826 22.79 26.99 -7.74
CA LEU A 826 21.59 26.28 -8.17
C LEU A 826 20.48 27.29 -8.52
N ARG A 827 20.15 27.37 -9.81
CA ARG A 827 18.98 28.11 -10.30
C ARG A 827 17.82 27.17 -10.58
N THR A 828 16.61 27.67 -10.45
CA THR A 828 15.39 26.98 -10.86
C THR A 828 14.67 27.77 -11.94
N VAL A 829 13.94 27.09 -12.81
CA VAL A 829 13.16 27.66 -13.91
C VAL A 829 11.70 27.25 -13.74
N SER A 830 10.79 28.17 -14.02
CA SER A 830 9.36 27.84 -14.04
C SER A 830 9.00 27.14 -15.34
N LEU A 831 8.24 26.05 -15.25
CA LEU A 831 7.64 25.39 -16.41
C LEU A 831 6.24 25.94 -16.74
N GLN A 832 5.87 27.08 -16.15
CA GLN A 832 4.59 27.73 -16.40
C GLN A 832 4.49 28.17 -17.87
N PRO A 833 3.45 27.73 -18.61
CA PRO A 833 3.32 28.16 -19.98
C PRO A 833 2.99 29.66 -20.11
N ASP A 834 3.49 30.29 -21.17
CA ASP A 834 3.17 31.69 -21.49
C ASP A 834 1.65 31.89 -21.59
N GLY A 835 1.15 32.96 -20.97
CA GLY A 835 -0.28 33.30 -20.95
C GLY A 835 -1.15 32.50 -19.97
N MET A 836 -0.63 31.44 -19.33
CA MET A 836 -1.36 30.74 -18.25
C MET A 836 -1.20 31.47 -16.92
N THR A 837 -2.25 31.46 -16.09
CA THR A 837 -2.18 31.94 -14.70
C THR A 837 -1.96 30.76 -13.74
N PRO A 838 -1.13 30.87 -12.70
CA PRO A 838 -0.95 29.80 -11.71
C PRO A 838 -2.25 29.51 -10.93
N LEU A 839 -2.48 28.24 -10.59
CA LEU A 839 -3.66 27.81 -9.84
C LEU A 839 -3.73 28.47 -8.46
N SER A 840 -2.58 28.71 -7.81
CA SER A 840 -2.51 29.46 -6.54
C SER A 840 -3.06 30.89 -6.61
N LYS A 841 -3.01 31.53 -7.78
CA LYS A 841 -3.51 32.90 -8.02
C LYS A 841 -4.91 32.93 -8.61
N ALA A 842 -5.47 31.76 -8.90
CA ALA A 842 -6.76 31.65 -9.53
C ALA A 842 -7.90 31.98 -8.54
N PRO A 843 -8.98 32.65 -8.96
CA PRO A 843 -10.08 33.01 -8.07
C PRO A 843 -10.62 31.77 -7.36
N ALA A 844 -10.88 31.91 -6.05
CA ALA A 844 -11.44 30.87 -5.22
C ALA A 844 -12.78 30.40 -5.83
N LYS A 845 -12.98 29.08 -5.91
CA LYS A 845 -14.24 28.52 -6.42
C LYS A 845 -15.40 29.12 -5.62
N THR A 846 -16.22 29.94 -6.27
CA THR A 846 -17.54 30.27 -5.73
C THR A 846 -18.28 28.95 -5.72
N SER A 847 -18.52 28.40 -4.54
CA SER A 847 -19.46 27.32 -4.36
C SER A 847 -20.81 27.81 -4.88
N THR A 848 -21.13 27.51 -6.12
CA THR A 848 -22.53 27.48 -6.52
C THR A 848 -23.11 26.27 -5.82
N ASN A 849 -23.58 26.49 -4.60
CA ASN A 849 -24.65 25.70 -4.02
C ASN A 849 -25.74 25.66 -5.09
N LYS A 850 -25.78 24.58 -5.88
CA LYS A 850 -27.06 24.17 -6.48
C LYS A 850 -27.90 23.71 -5.30
N LEU A 851 -28.49 24.68 -4.60
CA LEU A 851 -29.72 24.49 -3.85
C LEU A 851 -30.67 23.80 -4.81
N ALA A 852 -30.87 22.50 -4.60
CA ALA A 852 -31.93 21.77 -5.25
C ALA A 852 -33.24 22.46 -4.85
N LYS A 853 -33.77 23.31 -5.74
CA LYS A 853 -35.13 23.81 -5.63
C LYS A 853 -36.04 22.58 -5.58
N SER A 854 -36.65 22.34 -4.43
CA SER A 854 -37.80 21.45 -4.30
C SER A 854 -38.92 22.03 -5.14
N THR A 855 -39.01 21.57 -6.39
CA THR A 855 -40.19 21.82 -7.22
C THR A 855 -41.11 20.65 -6.96
N PHE A 856 -42.23 20.91 -6.28
CA PHE A 856 -43.41 20.06 -6.30
C PHE A 856 -43.71 19.74 -7.78
N GLN A 857 -43.58 18.48 -8.18
CA GLN A 857 -43.92 18.06 -9.52
C GLN A 857 -45.33 17.49 -9.49
N ASP A 858 -46.26 18.33 -9.94
CA ASP A 858 -47.60 17.93 -10.32
C ASP A 858 -47.54 16.73 -11.28
N TYR A 859 -48.45 15.78 -11.05
CA TYR A 859 -48.67 14.64 -11.93
C TYR A 859 -48.93 15.11 -13.37
N ARG A 860 -47.95 14.93 -14.26
CA ARG A 860 -48.13 15.15 -15.70
C ARG A 860 -48.78 13.94 -16.35
N SER A 861 -49.75 14.18 -17.22
CA SER A 861 -50.54 13.14 -17.88
C SER A 861 -49.78 12.51 -19.05
N ALA A 862 -50.09 11.25 -19.36
CA ALA A 862 -49.43 10.45 -20.39
C ALA A 862 -49.43 11.08 -21.80
N ALA A 863 -50.34 12.01 -22.09
CA ALA A 863 -50.43 12.69 -23.39
C ALA A 863 -49.25 13.64 -23.66
N ASP A 864 -48.64 14.22 -22.61
CA ASP A 864 -47.52 15.16 -22.77
C ASP A 864 -46.22 14.42 -23.11
N HIS A 865 -46.05 13.20 -22.61
CA HIS A 865 -44.89 12.35 -22.90
C HIS A 865 -44.93 11.80 -24.33
N GLU A 866 -46.12 11.60 -24.90
CA GLU A 866 -46.28 11.11 -26.27
C GLU A 866 -45.91 12.19 -27.31
N LYS A 867 -46.26 13.45 -27.04
CA LYS A 867 -45.85 14.60 -27.87
C LYS A 867 -44.33 14.79 -27.90
N GLU A 868 -43.67 14.66 -26.76
CA GLU A 868 -42.21 14.80 -26.64
C GLU A 868 -41.45 13.71 -27.41
N LEU A 869 -42.00 12.49 -27.45
CA LEU A 869 -41.45 11.39 -28.25
C LEU A 869 -41.60 11.62 -29.76
N VAL A 870 -42.73 12.18 -30.19
CA VAL A 870 -42.98 12.51 -31.60
C VAL A 870 -42.07 13.65 -32.06
N ASP A 871 -41.92 14.71 -31.26
CA ASP A 871 -41.02 15.82 -31.58
C ASP A 871 -39.55 15.36 -31.59
N GLY A 872 -39.16 14.45 -30.67
CA GLY A 872 -37.84 13.83 -30.66
C GLY A 872 -37.56 12.93 -31.89
N MET A 873 -38.59 12.28 -32.43
CA MET A 873 -38.49 11.52 -33.69
C MET A 873 -38.34 12.43 -34.91
N ILE A 874 -39.05 13.56 -34.95
CA ILE A 874 -38.96 14.55 -36.04
C ILE A 874 -37.57 15.19 -36.09
N GLN A 875 -36.99 15.52 -34.93
CA GLN A 875 -35.62 16.05 -34.84
C GLN A 875 -34.57 15.04 -35.33
N ARG A 876 -34.76 13.74 -35.09
CA ARG A 876 -33.82 12.71 -35.56
C ARG A 876 -33.91 12.46 -37.06
N MET A 877 -35.08 12.63 -37.68
CA MET A 877 -35.22 12.53 -39.14
C MET A 877 -34.56 13.70 -39.87
N GLN A 878 -34.62 14.93 -39.33
CA GLN A 878 -33.98 16.10 -39.96
C GLN A 878 -32.44 16.03 -39.98
N VAL A 879 -31.82 15.25 -39.09
CA VAL A 879 -30.35 15.07 -39.05
C VAL A 879 -29.84 14.09 -40.12
N LEU A 880 -30.73 13.33 -40.76
CA LEU A 880 -30.36 12.29 -41.75
C LEU A 880 -30.37 12.78 -43.21
N GLU A 881 -30.96 13.94 -43.54
CA GLU A 881 -31.07 14.41 -44.94
C GLU A 881 -29.78 15.02 -45.55
N HIS A 882 -28.69 15.18 -44.78
CA HIS A 882 -27.48 15.87 -45.26
C HIS A 882 -26.15 15.12 -45.08
N LYS A 883 -26.16 13.79 -45.13
CA LYS A 883 -24.91 13.01 -45.27
C LYS A 883 -24.99 12.09 -46.49
N PRO A 884 -24.18 12.29 -47.54
CA PRO A 884 -24.11 11.33 -48.64
C PRO A 884 -23.62 9.98 -48.11
N LEU A 885 -24.19 8.90 -48.66
CA LEU A 885 -23.88 7.53 -48.24
C LEU A 885 -22.48 7.17 -48.75
N LYS A 886 -21.77 6.30 -48.03
CA LYS A 886 -20.39 5.88 -48.40
C LYS A 886 -20.29 5.19 -49.77
N GLN A 887 -21.41 4.79 -50.39
CA GLN A 887 -21.47 4.24 -51.74
C GLN A 887 -21.39 5.32 -52.82
N ASP A 888 -21.76 6.57 -52.51
CA ASP A 888 -21.74 7.70 -53.46
C ASP A 888 -20.33 8.26 -53.69
N LEU A 889 -19.31 7.74 -53.00
CA LEU A 889 -17.91 8.19 -53.01
C LEU A 889 -16.93 7.15 -53.59
N MET A 890 -17.41 6.04 -54.14
CA MET A 890 -16.56 5.05 -54.83
C MET A 890 -16.65 5.24 -56.34
N GLU A 891 -15.51 5.52 -56.99
CA GLU A 891 -15.36 5.45 -58.45
C GLU A 891 -15.62 4.01 -58.90
N GLY A 892 -16.53 3.84 -59.86
CA GLY A 892 -16.77 2.57 -60.53
C GLY A 892 -15.58 2.17 -61.40
N VAL A 893 -15.32 0.87 -61.47
CA VAL A 893 -14.33 0.27 -62.37
C VAL A 893 -14.85 0.40 -63.82
N ASP A 894 -13.99 0.82 -64.75
CA ASP A 894 -14.33 0.97 -66.17
C ASP A 894 -14.78 -0.38 -66.79
N ASP A 895 -15.76 -0.31 -67.68
CA ASP A 895 -16.42 -1.46 -68.32
C ASP A 895 -15.52 -2.28 -69.28
N ASP A 896 -14.26 -1.88 -69.49
CA ASP A 896 -13.30 -2.57 -70.38
C ASP A 896 -12.55 -3.74 -69.70
N GLU A 897 -12.76 -3.99 -68.39
CA GLU A 897 -12.11 -5.08 -67.66
C GLU A 897 -12.87 -6.42 -67.66
N TRP A 898 -13.96 -6.54 -68.44
CA TRP A 898 -14.74 -7.79 -68.59
C TRP A 898 -14.74 -8.35 -70.03
N GLY A 899 -13.55 -8.54 -70.61
CA GLY A 899 -13.35 -9.26 -71.86
C GLY A 899 -12.34 -10.42 -71.75
N ASP A 900 -12.87 -11.63 -71.52
CA ASP A 900 -12.31 -12.98 -71.72
C ASP A 900 -10.80 -13.17 -71.96
N SER A 901 -10.11 -13.79 -71.00
CA SER A 901 -9.23 -14.97 -71.23
C SER A 901 -8.79 -15.63 -69.92
#